data_AF-A0A9P1PV93-F1
#
_entry.id   AF-A0A9P1PV93-F1
#
_cell.length_a   1.000
_cell.length_b   1.000
_cell.length_c   1.000
_cell.angle_alpha   90.00
_cell.angle_beta   90.00
_cell.angle_gamma   90.00
#
_symmetry.space_group_name_H-M   'P 1'
#
loop_
_entity.id
_entity.type
_entity.pdbx_description
1 polymer ?
#
loop_
_entity_poly.entity_id
_entity_poly.type
_entity_poly.pdbx_seq_one_letter_code
_entity_poly.pdbx_strand_id
1 'polypeptide(L)'
;MDVIKFRELCDDTISQSTFTERDTDEAYSLIYDLCIDHIDEVSRKSGVLIKHIIFESILNDTSSTPYVSILQLINDAARYKEPQNKTSQSFSSQQFDKWQELIVIAFSTKDKSSFFKEDKICSSFNKIIEFSKSCKNLSKYGVDFEYYKDKIIIKKESYDVVLKIIDNYINNIGGVLILDYSFKILTNYFEPTQERFQIYRKTTQGLDYILPETPWGYIIALGAKNLHTNQKIPHKKTIDEYRSFIRFMTDIVSSFEIQPYVIWESIYVDNLNAVEFLQENILYDNLISFFQLKSTHAIEMISNISTYWKYEKIQSFGLDFDDIIKTGISIIQLSHAQNISLISKSKISKRSGLKLNVTDKIIDKIYTSKNNNELGFPPSSEAIDHVLAPLIPHKGMYIALPKGITSLSVLNCILNQVSRPNGVFVNSKDSSVGKFLEQFVWNQVNQHGIKCYRGDFKSKDKKIKGDCDLLIKTDDYIYLFEIKKKSLTRKAMSGTDFKIIQDLADSLMRSQSQCAKIEYVLLADKEITLTINDKNEIIPYNNERIFKISLSLHDFGALQDTTILSTILGLAMQVQFSADSDEVNKMISSWKNYVDIFSDYTEKSRKLQPVRDDLFRNNIFMSIPQLLTILGDSHDENEFSDLCKGSQHMTYSTRCFYKEYTLRKVLYKR
;
A
#
# COMPACT_ATOMS: atom_id res chain seq x y z
N MET A 1 23.01 -25.20 -1.71
CA MET A 1 23.27 -25.20 -3.16
C MET A 1 23.23 -23.76 -3.68
N ASP A 2 24.20 -23.35 -4.51
CA ASP A 2 24.18 -22.07 -5.27
C ASP A 2 24.01 -22.35 -6.77
N VAL A 3 23.80 -21.32 -7.59
CA VAL A 3 23.45 -21.46 -9.02
C VAL A 3 24.55 -22.13 -9.83
N ILE A 4 25.81 -21.76 -9.57
CA ILE A 4 26.97 -22.30 -10.28
C ILE A 4 27.08 -23.79 -9.97
N LYS A 5 27.09 -24.16 -8.69
CA LYS A 5 27.12 -25.56 -8.27
C LYS A 5 25.93 -26.36 -8.77
N PHE A 6 24.75 -25.74 -8.85
CA PHE A 6 23.56 -26.41 -9.39
C PHE A 6 23.70 -26.72 -10.88
N ARG A 7 24.21 -25.77 -11.67
CA ARG A 7 24.48 -25.99 -13.10
C ARG A 7 25.55 -27.06 -13.31
N GLU A 8 26.67 -26.94 -12.61
CA GLU A 8 27.76 -27.94 -12.64
C GLU A 8 27.22 -29.33 -12.29
N LEU A 9 26.43 -29.44 -11.21
CA LEU A 9 25.82 -30.70 -10.81
C LEU A 9 24.84 -31.24 -11.87
N CYS A 10 24.05 -30.37 -12.51
CA CYS A 10 23.17 -30.78 -13.62
C CYS A 10 23.99 -31.30 -14.80
N ASP A 11 25.00 -30.57 -15.23
CA ASP A 11 25.83 -30.91 -16.39
C ASP A 11 26.60 -32.22 -16.16
N ASP A 12 27.18 -32.40 -14.97
CA ASP A 12 27.84 -33.64 -14.55
C ASP A 12 26.87 -34.82 -14.50
N THR A 13 25.67 -34.61 -13.93
CA THR A 13 24.66 -35.67 -13.80
C THR A 13 24.11 -36.09 -15.17
N ILE A 14 23.83 -35.12 -16.05
CA ILE A 14 23.29 -35.34 -17.40
C ILE A 14 24.33 -36.05 -18.28
N SER A 15 25.62 -35.74 -18.12
CA SER A 15 26.69 -36.35 -18.91
C SER A 15 27.07 -37.77 -18.45
N GLN A 16 26.93 -38.09 -17.16
CA GLN A 16 27.40 -39.36 -16.58
C GLN A 16 26.35 -40.48 -16.53
N SER A 17 25.05 -40.17 -16.68
CA SER A 17 23.98 -41.12 -16.35
C SER A 17 23.28 -41.69 -17.59
N THR A 18 23.11 -43.02 -17.63
CA THR A 18 22.08 -43.66 -18.48
C THR A 18 20.74 -43.57 -17.77
N PHE A 19 19.81 -42.79 -18.32
CA PHE A 19 18.50 -42.55 -17.70
C PHE A 19 17.49 -43.62 -18.08
N THR A 20 16.84 -44.22 -17.09
CA THR A 20 15.58 -44.95 -17.31
C THR A 20 14.49 -43.92 -17.49
N GLU A 21 13.83 -43.91 -18.65
CA GLU A 21 12.74 -42.97 -18.94
C GLU A 21 11.56 -43.24 -17.98
N ARG A 22 11.16 -42.21 -17.23
CA ARG A 22 10.06 -42.29 -16.25
C ARG A 22 8.84 -41.54 -16.73
N ASP A 23 7.67 -41.97 -16.27
CA ASP A 23 6.47 -41.15 -16.39
C ASP A 23 6.49 -39.98 -15.38
N THR A 24 5.71 -38.93 -15.66
CA THR A 24 5.68 -37.72 -14.83
C THR A 24 5.12 -38.03 -13.44
N ASP A 25 4.06 -38.83 -13.34
CA ASP A 25 3.44 -39.19 -12.05
C ASP A 25 4.37 -40.02 -11.14
N GLU A 26 5.15 -40.91 -11.74
CA GLU A 26 6.16 -41.71 -11.04
C GLU A 26 7.26 -40.80 -10.48
N ALA A 27 7.78 -39.89 -11.30
CA ALA A 27 8.79 -38.92 -10.88
C ALA A 27 8.26 -37.99 -9.77
N TYR A 28 7.01 -37.56 -9.85
CA TYR A 28 6.37 -36.74 -8.83
C TYR A 28 6.32 -37.44 -7.47
N SER A 29 5.93 -38.72 -7.46
CA SER A 29 5.88 -39.50 -6.23
C SER A 29 7.27 -39.69 -5.62
N LEU A 30 8.27 -40.02 -6.43
CA LEU A 30 9.65 -40.21 -5.96
C LEU A 30 10.28 -38.91 -5.43
N ILE A 31 10.07 -37.79 -6.11
CA ILE A 31 10.55 -36.47 -5.64
C ILE A 31 9.85 -36.11 -4.32
N TYR A 32 8.53 -36.29 -4.23
CA TYR A 32 7.80 -36.03 -2.99
C TYR A 32 8.34 -36.87 -1.82
N ASP A 33 8.53 -38.17 -2.03
CA ASP A 33 9.03 -39.07 -0.98
C ASP A 33 10.46 -38.70 -0.53
N LEU A 34 11.30 -38.20 -1.44
CA LEU A 34 12.62 -37.66 -1.11
C LEU A 34 12.56 -36.35 -0.33
N CYS A 35 11.56 -35.51 -0.61
CA CYS A 35 11.43 -34.17 -0.05
C CYS A 35 10.54 -34.08 1.18
N ILE A 36 9.86 -35.16 1.61
CA ILE A 36 8.75 -35.11 2.58
C ILE A 36 9.10 -34.40 3.90
N ASP A 37 10.35 -34.50 4.37
CA ASP A 37 10.83 -33.85 5.60
C ASP A 37 11.50 -32.48 5.36
N HIS A 38 11.61 -32.05 4.10
CA HIS A 38 12.34 -30.86 3.64
C HIS A 38 11.57 -30.04 2.56
N ILE A 39 10.25 -30.19 2.46
CA ILE A 39 9.42 -29.59 1.39
C ILE A 39 9.67 -28.08 1.28
N ASP A 40 9.59 -27.35 2.40
CA ASP A 40 9.76 -25.89 2.42
C ASP A 40 11.17 -25.47 2.01
N GLU A 41 12.20 -26.19 2.47
CA GLU A 41 13.59 -25.89 2.12
C GLU A 41 13.83 -26.09 0.62
N VAL A 42 13.47 -27.26 0.09
CA VAL A 42 13.68 -27.63 -1.32
C VAL A 42 12.89 -26.70 -2.23
N SER A 43 11.64 -26.43 -1.88
CA SER A 43 10.80 -25.55 -2.67
C SER A 43 11.31 -24.11 -2.68
N ARG A 44 11.65 -23.55 -1.52
CA ARG A 44 12.21 -22.21 -1.41
C ARG A 44 13.52 -22.09 -2.19
N LYS A 45 14.43 -23.07 -2.03
CA LYS A 45 15.70 -23.08 -2.77
C LYS A 45 15.49 -23.25 -4.28
N SER A 46 14.54 -24.07 -4.71
CA SER A 46 14.19 -24.20 -6.12
C SER A 46 13.69 -22.88 -6.70
N GLY A 47 12.80 -22.17 -5.99
CA GLY A 47 12.32 -20.85 -6.41
C GLY A 47 13.44 -19.81 -6.57
N VAL A 48 14.38 -19.77 -5.63
CA VAL A 48 15.55 -18.87 -5.68
C VAL A 48 16.45 -19.21 -6.87
N LEU A 49 16.75 -20.50 -7.08
CA LEU A 49 17.57 -20.95 -8.21
C LEU A 49 16.90 -20.64 -9.55
N ILE A 50 15.59 -20.87 -9.69
CA ILE A 50 14.83 -20.52 -10.91
C ILE A 50 15.00 -19.04 -11.21
N LYS A 51 14.77 -18.16 -10.22
CA LYS A 51 14.90 -16.71 -10.39
C LYS A 51 16.30 -16.33 -10.88
N HIS A 52 17.34 -16.86 -10.24
CA HIS A 52 18.71 -16.54 -10.59
C HIS A 52 19.10 -17.07 -11.98
N ILE A 53 18.69 -18.29 -12.34
CA ILE A 53 18.98 -18.86 -13.65
C ILE A 53 18.30 -18.05 -14.76
N ILE A 54 17.02 -17.66 -14.57
CA ILE A 54 16.32 -16.80 -15.52
C ILE A 54 17.04 -15.45 -15.66
N PHE A 55 17.43 -14.84 -14.54
CA PHE A 55 18.16 -13.59 -14.52
C PHE A 55 19.47 -13.66 -15.32
N GLU A 56 20.33 -14.63 -15.03
CA GLU A 56 21.60 -14.80 -15.74
C GLU A 56 21.40 -15.14 -17.22
N SER A 57 20.38 -15.94 -17.53
CA SER A 57 20.06 -16.33 -18.91
C SER A 57 19.67 -15.12 -19.74
N ILE A 58 18.82 -14.24 -19.21
CA ILE A 58 18.42 -13.01 -19.88
C ILE A 58 19.58 -12.02 -19.94
N LEU A 59 20.34 -11.87 -18.85
CA LEU A 59 21.45 -10.92 -18.77
C LEU A 59 22.56 -11.25 -19.78
N ASN A 60 22.92 -12.54 -19.89
CA ASN A 60 24.03 -13.04 -20.71
C ASN A 60 23.61 -13.60 -22.08
N ASP A 61 22.32 -13.57 -22.43
CA ASP A 61 21.77 -14.21 -23.63
C ASP A 61 22.10 -15.72 -23.74
N THR A 62 22.05 -16.44 -22.62
CA THR A 62 22.27 -17.89 -22.54
C THR A 62 20.98 -18.68 -22.39
N SER A 63 21.00 -19.97 -22.69
CA SER A 63 19.86 -20.86 -22.47
C SER A 63 19.62 -21.10 -20.97
N SER A 64 18.35 -21.03 -20.55
CA SER A 64 17.89 -21.44 -19.22
C SER A 64 17.56 -22.94 -19.14
N THR A 65 17.41 -23.60 -20.29
CA THR A 65 17.12 -25.03 -20.44
C THR A 65 18.42 -25.84 -20.41
N PRO A 66 18.47 -27.00 -19.71
CA PRO A 66 17.35 -27.69 -19.05
C PRO A 66 17.10 -27.29 -17.59
N TYR A 67 17.91 -26.40 -17.02
CA TYR A 67 17.96 -26.14 -15.58
C TYR A 67 16.64 -25.65 -14.98
N VAL A 68 15.94 -24.72 -15.65
CA VAL A 68 14.64 -24.21 -15.18
C VAL A 68 13.58 -25.30 -15.22
N SER A 69 13.53 -26.11 -16.28
CA SER A 69 12.59 -27.23 -16.41
C SER A 69 12.75 -28.27 -15.29
N ILE A 70 14.00 -28.62 -14.96
CA ILE A 70 14.32 -29.51 -13.84
C ILE A 70 13.79 -28.94 -12.52
N LEU A 71 14.09 -27.67 -12.24
CA LEU A 71 13.68 -27.03 -10.99
C LEU A 71 12.18 -26.82 -10.88
N GLN A 72 11.48 -26.54 -11.98
CA GLN A 72 10.02 -26.44 -12.01
C GLN A 72 9.37 -27.76 -11.60
N LEU A 73 9.83 -28.86 -12.19
CA LEU A 73 9.32 -30.19 -11.87
C LEU A 73 9.60 -30.54 -10.41
N ILE A 74 10.83 -30.30 -9.92
CA ILE A 74 11.17 -30.51 -8.51
C ILE A 74 10.27 -29.70 -7.59
N ASN A 75 10.08 -28.42 -7.88
CA ASN A 75 9.31 -27.51 -7.04
C ASN A 75 7.82 -27.89 -6.97
N ASP A 76 7.23 -28.26 -8.12
CA ASP A 76 5.83 -28.68 -8.19
C ASP A 76 5.62 -30.06 -7.54
N ALA A 77 6.50 -31.02 -7.83
CA ALA A 77 6.44 -32.36 -7.26
C ALA A 77 6.63 -32.38 -5.74
N ALA A 78 7.52 -31.55 -5.19
CA ALA A 78 7.73 -31.44 -3.75
C ALA A 78 6.45 -31.04 -2.98
N ARG A 79 5.52 -30.33 -3.65
CA ARG A 79 4.24 -29.87 -3.08
C ARG A 79 3.03 -30.71 -3.50
N TYR A 80 3.23 -31.75 -4.30
CA TYR A 80 2.15 -32.50 -4.98
C TYR A 80 1.11 -33.14 -4.04
N LYS A 81 1.51 -33.55 -2.83
CA LYS A 81 0.65 -34.25 -1.86
C LYS A 81 0.39 -33.48 -0.55
N GLU A 82 0.61 -32.16 -0.50
CA GLU A 82 0.32 -31.40 0.72
C GLU A 82 -1.12 -31.65 1.21
N PRO A 83 -1.33 -32.30 2.37
CA PRO A 83 -2.66 -32.44 2.93
C PRO A 83 -3.07 -31.07 3.47
N GLN A 84 -4.29 -30.62 3.14
CA GLN A 84 -4.89 -29.38 3.68
C GLN A 84 -5.02 -29.33 5.22
N ASN A 85 -4.52 -30.32 5.97
CA ASN A 85 -4.69 -30.44 7.43
C ASN A 85 -3.57 -31.23 8.13
N LYS A 86 -2.29 -30.97 7.85
CA LYS A 86 -1.20 -31.38 8.75
C LYS A 86 -0.47 -30.17 9.31
N THR A 87 -1.11 -29.53 10.27
CA THR A 87 -0.38 -28.75 11.28
C THR A 87 0.58 -29.69 12.01
N SER A 88 1.84 -29.28 12.14
CA SER A 88 2.94 -29.98 12.83
C SER A 88 3.53 -31.21 12.13
N GLN A 89 4.38 -31.00 11.12
CA GLN A 89 5.56 -31.85 10.95
C GLN A 89 6.79 -31.09 11.45
N SER A 90 7.57 -31.77 12.29
CA SER A 90 8.81 -31.26 12.86
C SER A 90 9.78 -30.90 11.73
N PHE A 91 10.10 -29.62 11.61
CA PHE A 91 11.11 -29.13 10.68
C PHE A 91 12.45 -29.78 10.98
N SER A 92 13.02 -30.46 9.98
CA SER A 92 14.43 -30.83 10.01
C SER A 92 15.27 -29.55 9.92
N SER A 93 16.19 -29.35 10.86
CA SER A 93 17.19 -28.28 10.79
C SER A 93 18.41 -28.65 9.94
N GLN A 94 18.44 -29.87 9.40
CA GLN A 94 19.51 -30.35 8.53
C GLN A 94 19.28 -29.83 7.11
N GLN A 95 20.37 -29.45 6.43
CA GLN A 95 20.32 -29.03 5.03
C GLN A 95 20.02 -30.23 4.13
N PHE A 96 19.14 -30.04 3.16
CA PHE A 96 18.89 -31.05 2.14
C PHE A 96 20.10 -31.21 1.20
N ASP A 97 20.64 -32.43 1.11
CA ASP A 97 21.87 -32.76 0.38
C ASP A 97 21.67 -33.66 -0.85
N LYS A 98 20.48 -34.26 -1.04
CA LYS A 98 20.17 -35.20 -2.14
C LYS A 98 19.78 -34.53 -3.47
N TRP A 99 20.36 -33.37 -3.78
CA TRP A 99 20.05 -32.63 -5.02
C TRP A 99 20.35 -33.42 -6.29
N GLN A 100 21.41 -34.24 -6.29
CA GLN A 100 21.77 -35.09 -7.42
C GLN A 100 20.66 -36.09 -7.76
N GLU A 101 20.08 -36.76 -6.75
CA GLU A 101 18.98 -37.70 -6.93
C GLU A 101 17.74 -37.02 -7.52
N LEU A 102 17.40 -35.82 -7.02
CA LEU A 102 16.29 -35.03 -7.55
C LEU A 102 16.49 -34.67 -9.03
N ILE A 103 17.71 -34.25 -9.41
CA ILE A 103 18.06 -33.93 -10.80
C ILE A 103 17.91 -35.16 -11.69
N VAL A 104 18.41 -36.32 -11.27
CA VAL A 104 18.28 -37.58 -12.02
C VAL A 104 16.81 -37.93 -12.27
N ILE A 105 15.98 -37.85 -11.23
CA ILE A 105 14.55 -38.18 -11.34
C ILE A 105 13.84 -37.18 -12.24
N ALA A 106 14.04 -35.89 -12.03
CA ALA A 106 13.39 -34.85 -12.85
C ALA A 106 13.79 -34.94 -14.33
N PHE A 107 15.09 -35.06 -14.63
CA PHE A 107 15.59 -35.12 -16.00
C PHE A 107 15.18 -36.41 -16.72
N SER A 108 14.92 -37.51 -15.99
CA SER A 108 14.42 -38.76 -16.58
C SER A 108 13.02 -38.66 -17.22
N THR A 109 12.34 -37.53 -17.04
CA THR A 109 11.02 -37.24 -17.63
C THR A 109 11.07 -36.31 -18.86
N LYS A 110 12.26 -35.92 -19.33
CA LYS A 110 12.46 -34.87 -20.36
C LYS A 110 11.59 -35.02 -21.61
N ASP A 111 11.32 -36.25 -22.04
CA ASP A 111 10.57 -36.52 -23.28
C ASP A 111 9.04 -36.56 -23.05
N LYS A 112 8.60 -36.72 -21.79
CA LYS A 112 7.19 -36.88 -21.41
C LYS A 112 6.60 -35.63 -20.75
N SER A 113 7.35 -34.96 -19.90
CA SER A 113 6.90 -33.81 -19.12
C SER A 113 6.71 -32.55 -19.97
N SER A 114 5.67 -31.77 -19.69
CA SER A 114 5.42 -30.49 -20.37
C SER A 114 6.49 -29.43 -20.06
N PHE A 115 7.16 -29.50 -18.91
CA PHE A 115 8.18 -28.52 -18.52
C PHE A 115 9.41 -28.49 -19.44
N PHE A 116 9.66 -29.58 -20.18
CA PHE A 116 10.78 -29.71 -21.11
C PHE A 116 10.39 -29.46 -22.57
N LYS A 117 9.09 -29.27 -22.87
CA LYS A 117 8.60 -29.05 -24.24
C LYS A 117 8.64 -27.60 -24.68
N GLU A 118 8.83 -26.66 -23.76
CA GLU A 118 8.93 -25.23 -24.06
C GLU A 118 10.40 -24.79 -24.11
N ASP A 119 10.88 -24.39 -25.30
CA ASP A 119 12.23 -23.80 -25.48
C ASP A 119 12.33 -22.37 -24.90
N LYS A 120 11.20 -21.75 -24.55
CA LYS A 120 11.13 -20.39 -24.00
C LYS A 120 10.65 -20.43 -22.56
N ILE A 121 11.20 -19.53 -21.75
CA ILE A 121 10.77 -19.33 -20.37
C ILE A 121 9.26 -19.01 -20.37
N CYS A 122 8.49 -19.83 -19.64
CA CYS A 122 7.04 -19.74 -19.59
C CYS A 122 6.56 -18.35 -19.13
N SER A 123 5.41 -17.91 -19.65
CA SER A 123 4.76 -16.67 -19.22
C SER A 123 4.39 -16.66 -17.73
N SER A 124 4.34 -17.84 -17.08
CA SER A 124 4.20 -17.95 -15.63
C SER A 124 5.30 -17.21 -14.85
N PHE A 125 6.46 -16.97 -15.46
CA PHE A 125 7.58 -16.23 -14.86
C PHE A 125 7.63 -14.76 -15.27
N ASN A 126 6.53 -14.18 -15.76
CA ASN A 126 6.48 -12.82 -16.29
C ASN A 126 7.18 -11.78 -15.38
N LYS A 127 6.90 -11.78 -14.07
CA LYS A 127 7.55 -10.88 -13.09
C LYS A 127 9.08 -10.98 -13.13
N ILE A 128 9.62 -12.20 -13.13
CA ILE A 128 11.06 -12.48 -13.16
C ILE A 128 11.66 -12.10 -14.51
N ILE A 129 10.95 -12.38 -15.60
CA ILE A 129 11.39 -12.05 -16.97
C ILE A 129 11.52 -10.53 -17.12
N GLU A 130 10.50 -9.77 -16.76
CA GLU A 130 10.51 -8.31 -16.89
C GLU A 130 11.52 -7.67 -15.93
N PHE A 131 11.62 -8.15 -14.69
CA PHE A 131 12.71 -7.79 -13.77
C PHE A 131 14.09 -7.96 -14.44
N SER A 132 14.34 -9.13 -15.03
CA SER A 132 15.64 -9.46 -15.65
C SER A 132 15.91 -8.62 -16.90
N LYS A 133 14.89 -8.34 -17.72
CA LYS A 133 15.01 -7.43 -18.88
C LYS A 133 15.34 -6.01 -18.45
N SER A 134 14.69 -5.51 -17.39
CA SER A 134 14.98 -4.19 -16.84
C SER A 134 16.41 -4.12 -16.29
N CYS A 135 16.85 -5.12 -15.51
CA CYS A 135 18.24 -5.20 -15.05
C CYS A 135 19.25 -5.24 -16.21
N LYS A 136 18.95 -5.99 -17.28
CA LYS A 136 19.77 -6.01 -18.50
C LYS A 136 19.86 -4.62 -19.14
N ASN A 137 18.75 -3.88 -19.22
CA ASN A 137 18.78 -2.52 -19.74
C ASN A 137 19.59 -1.58 -18.86
N LEU A 138 19.46 -1.69 -17.54
CA LEU A 138 20.24 -0.89 -16.58
C LEU A 138 21.74 -1.20 -16.65
N SER A 139 22.13 -2.46 -16.89
CA SER A 139 23.55 -2.83 -17.05
C SER A 139 24.25 -2.11 -18.20
N LYS A 140 23.50 -1.73 -19.26
CA LYS A 140 24.02 -0.91 -20.39
C LYS A 140 24.43 0.49 -19.94
N TYR A 141 23.93 0.95 -18.80
CA TYR A 141 24.29 2.21 -18.18
C TYR A 141 25.39 2.07 -17.11
N GLY A 142 25.96 0.87 -16.93
CA GLY A 142 26.98 0.60 -15.91
C GLY A 142 26.39 0.39 -14.50
N VAL A 143 25.12 -0.01 -14.41
CA VAL A 143 24.50 -0.40 -13.13
C VAL A 143 24.79 -1.88 -12.87
N ASP A 144 25.45 -2.17 -11.76
CA ASP A 144 25.80 -3.51 -11.33
C ASP A 144 24.82 -4.08 -10.29
N PHE A 145 24.72 -5.40 -10.26
CA PHE A 145 23.83 -6.16 -9.37
C PHE A 145 24.62 -7.13 -8.50
N GLU A 146 24.12 -7.41 -7.30
CA GLU A 146 24.66 -8.41 -6.38
C GLU A 146 23.59 -9.34 -5.83
N TYR A 147 24.03 -10.51 -5.40
CA TYR A 147 23.19 -11.49 -4.71
C TYR A 147 23.29 -11.28 -3.20
N TYR A 148 22.18 -10.99 -2.55
CA TYR A 148 22.11 -10.78 -1.11
C TYR A 148 20.86 -11.45 -0.53
N LYS A 149 21.06 -12.39 0.42
CA LYS A 149 19.98 -13.11 1.12
C LYS A 149 18.89 -13.64 0.17
N ASP A 150 19.30 -14.42 -0.83
CA ASP A 150 18.42 -15.02 -1.84
C ASP A 150 17.68 -14.02 -2.77
N LYS A 151 18.09 -12.73 -2.77
CA LYS A 151 17.59 -11.67 -3.66
C LYS A 151 18.69 -11.13 -4.57
N ILE A 152 18.27 -10.51 -5.66
CA ILE A 152 19.14 -9.77 -6.58
C ILE A 152 18.86 -8.29 -6.36
N ILE A 153 19.87 -7.53 -5.96
CA ILE A 153 19.74 -6.11 -5.64
C ILE A 153 20.76 -5.29 -6.42
N ILE A 154 20.47 -4.01 -6.65
CA ILE A 154 21.45 -3.07 -7.20
C ILE A 154 22.56 -2.87 -6.16
N LYS A 155 23.83 -3.00 -6.59
CA LYS A 155 24.99 -2.75 -5.74
C LYS A 155 24.99 -1.31 -5.23
N LYS A 156 25.38 -1.12 -3.97
CA LYS A 156 25.45 0.23 -3.37
C LYS A 156 26.37 1.17 -4.14
N GLU A 157 27.45 0.65 -4.72
CA GLU A 157 28.39 1.39 -5.55
C GLU A 157 27.75 1.94 -6.83
N SER A 158 26.67 1.30 -7.31
CA SER A 158 25.92 1.74 -8.48
C SER A 158 24.87 2.82 -8.16
N TYR A 159 24.62 3.16 -6.90
CA TYR A 159 23.63 4.18 -6.54
C TYR A 159 23.98 5.56 -7.10
N ASP A 160 25.26 5.95 -7.02
CA ASP A 160 25.74 7.21 -7.58
C ASP A 160 25.68 7.23 -9.12
N VAL A 161 25.85 6.08 -9.77
CA VAL A 161 25.70 5.94 -11.22
C VAL A 161 24.25 6.22 -11.63
N VAL A 162 23.29 5.59 -10.94
CA VAL A 162 21.86 5.81 -11.16
C VAL A 162 21.50 7.28 -10.95
N LEU A 163 21.98 7.91 -9.86
CA LEU A 163 21.72 9.31 -9.59
C LEU A 163 22.25 10.24 -10.67
N LYS A 164 23.49 10.03 -11.13
CA LYS A 164 24.08 10.84 -12.22
C LYS A 164 23.27 10.76 -13.52
N ILE A 165 22.72 9.58 -13.83
CA ILE A 165 21.88 9.40 -15.02
C ILE A 165 20.55 10.15 -14.86
N ILE A 166 19.90 10.03 -13.70
CA ILE A 166 18.68 10.77 -13.36
C ILE A 166 18.93 12.28 -13.48
N ASP A 167 20.02 12.77 -12.88
CA ASP A 167 20.39 14.18 -12.92
C ASP A 167 20.67 14.66 -14.34
N ASN A 168 21.30 13.84 -15.19
CA ASN A 168 21.51 14.18 -16.59
C ASN A 168 20.18 14.35 -17.34
N TYR A 169 19.23 13.42 -17.18
CA TYR A 169 17.89 13.56 -17.75
C TYR A 169 17.17 14.82 -17.25
N ILE A 170 17.21 15.07 -15.94
CA ILE A 170 16.59 16.26 -15.32
C ILE A 170 17.23 17.54 -15.84
N ASN A 171 18.56 17.58 -15.99
CA ASN A 171 19.28 18.73 -16.54
C ASN A 171 18.97 18.99 -18.01
N ASN A 172 18.73 17.93 -18.80
CA ASN A 172 18.39 18.06 -20.21
C ASN A 172 16.95 18.53 -20.41
N ILE A 173 16.01 17.94 -19.67
CA ILE A 173 14.57 18.16 -19.82
C ILE A 173 14.09 19.39 -19.03
N GLY A 174 14.51 19.52 -17.77
CA GLY A 174 14.01 20.51 -16.82
C GLY A 174 12.79 20.03 -16.02
N GLY A 175 12.74 20.32 -14.72
CA GLY A 175 11.71 19.77 -13.81
C GLY A 175 10.28 20.19 -14.13
N VAL A 176 10.08 21.43 -14.62
CA VAL A 176 8.75 21.92 -15.02
C VAL A 176 8.20 21.11 -16.21
N LEU A 177 9.05 20.81 -17.20
CA LEU A 177 8.64 20.04 -18.38
C LEU A 177 8.40 18.56 -18.03
N ILE A 178 9.17 17.99 -17.10
CA ILE A 178 8.90 16.65 -16.56
C ILE A 178 7.48 16.61 -15.98
N LEU A 179 7.09 17.59 -15.14
CA LEU A 179 5.74 17.63 -14.58
C LEU A 179 4.66 17.85 -15.65
N ASP A 180 4.86 18.80 -16.55
CA ASP A 180 3.89 19.12 -17.61
C ASP A 180 3.62 17.92 -18.51
N TYR A 181 4.66 17.24 -19.00
CA TYR A 181 4.50 16.04 -19.83
C TYR A 181 3.90 14.87 -19.06
N SER A 182 4.28 14.68 -17.79
CA SER A 182 3.73 13.60 -16.96
C SER A 182 2.23 13.79 -16.75
N PHE A 183 1.78 14.99 -16.35
CA PHE A 183 0.37 15.23 -16.13
C PHE A 183 -0.46 15.25 -17.41
N LYS A 184 0.12 15.66 -18.55
CA LYS A 184 -0.51 15.47 -19.87
C LYS A 184 -0.80 14.00 -20.18
N ILE A 185 0.15 13.11 -19.93
CA ILE A 185 -0.06 11.66 -20.11
C ILE A 185 -1.10 11.13 -19.11
N LEU A 186 -1.01 11.56 -17.86
CA LEU A 186 -1.89 11.13 -16.78
C LEU A 186 -3.35 11.57 -16.97
N THR A 187 -3.64 12.59 -17.78
CA THR A 187 -5.02 13.00 -18.10
C THR A 187 -5.89 11.83 -18.61
N ASN A 188 -5.30 10.87 -19.33
CA ASN A 188 -6.00 9.66 -19.81
C ASN A 188 -6.48 8.74 -18.69
N TYR A 189 -5.96 8.90 -17.48
CA TYR A 189 -6.30 8.11 -16.29
C TYR A 189 -7.10 8.91 -15.26
N PHE A 190 -7.50 10.14 -15.58
CA PHE A 190 -8.21 11.00 -14.65
C PHE A 190 -9.72 10.66 -14.63
N GLU A 191 -10.25 10.35 -13.45
CA GLU A 191 -11.68 10.13 -13.23
C GLU A 191 -12.33 11.42 -12.67
N PRO A 192 -13.14 12.15 -13.46
CA PRO A 192 -13.66 13.45 -13.07
C PRO A 192 -14.56 13.43 -11.83
N THR A 193 -15.37 12.38 -11.66
CA THR A 193 -16.33 12.31 -10.53
C THR A 193 -15.63 12.20 -9.17
N GLN A 194 -14.45 11.58 -9.16
CA GLN A 194 -13.61 11.41 -7.98
C GLN A 194 -12.48 12.45 -7.89
N GLU A 195 -12.32 13.29 -8.92
CA GLU A 195 -11.22 14.25 -9.11
C GLU A 195 -9.83 13.65 -8.87
N ARG A 196 -9.57 12.47 -9.45
CA ARG A 196 -8.39 11.65 -9.14
C ARG A 196 -7.79 11.00 -10.38
N PHE A 197 -6.46 10.93 -10.44
CA PHE A 197 -5.76 10.02 -11.35
C PHE A 197 -5.82 8.58 -10.81
N GLN A 198 -6.50 7.69 -11.51
CA GLN A 198 -6.63 6.28 -11.16
C GLN A 198 -5.41 5.50 -11.64
N ILE A 199 -4.32 5.55 -10.87
CA ILE A 199 -3.13 4.71 -11.04
C ILE A 199 -3.23 3.54 -10.06
N TYR A 200 -3.39 2.33 -10.61
CA TYR A 200 -3.73 1.11 -9.87
C TYR A 200 -3.02 -0.09 -10.49
N ARG A 201 -2.92 -1.18 -9.72
CA ARG A 201 -2.21 -2.39 -10.11
C ARG A 201 -2.96 -3.12 -11.22
N LYS A 202 -2.21 -3.58 -12.23
CA LYS A 202 -2.72 -4.40 -13.32
C LYS A 202 -2.26 -5.83 -13.12
N THR A 203 -3.14 -6.68 -12.63
CA THR A 203 -2.90 -8.10 -12.39
C THR A 203 -3.74 -8.96 -13.33
N THR A 204 -3.34 -10.22 -13.49
CA THR A 204 -4.04 -11.21 -14.31
C THR A 204 -4.26 -12.49 -13.50
N GLN A 205 -5.04 -13.42 -14.05
CA GLN A 205 -5.16 -14.77 -13.48
C GLN A 205 -3.97 -15.68 -13.84
N GLY A 206 -2.91 -15.13 -14.46
CA GLY A 206 -1.75 -15.87 -14.99
C GLY A 206 -1.83 -16.13 -16.50
N LEU A 207 -2.87 -15.66 -17.17
CA LEU A 207 -3.10 -15.89 -18.60
C LEU A 207 -2.47 -14.80 -19.49
N ASP A 208 -2.54 -13.54 -19.05
CA ASP A 208 -2.06 -12.41 -19.83
C ASP A 208 -0.66 -11.95 -19.41
N TYR A 209 0.07 -11.40 -20.38
CA TYR A 209 1.37 -10.79 -20.17
C TYR A 209 1.21 -9.33 -19.70
N ILE A 210 1.59 -9.07 -18.45
CA ILE A 210 1.72 -7.74 -17.85
C ILE A 210 3.08 -7.14 -18.14
N LEU A 211 3.11 -5.84 -18.45
CA LEU A 211 4.33 -5.04 -18.56
C LEU A 211 4.58 -4.23 -17.28
N PRO A 212 5.84 -3.85 -17.01
CA PRO A 212 6.15 -2.97 -15.90
C PRO A 212 5.47 -1.61 -15.98
N GLU A 213 5.08 -1.08 -14.83
CA GLU A 213 4.37 0.18 -14.71
C GLU A 213 5.32 1.36 -14.49
N THR A 214 4.96 2.49 -15.10
CA THR A 214 5.73 3.73 -14.99
C THR A 214 5.63 4.29 -13.58
N PRO A 215 6.77 4.67 -12.95
CA PRO A 215 6.77 5.11 -11.57
C PRO A 215 6.37 6.58 -11.39
N TRP A 216 5.09 6.89 -11.57
CA TRP A 216 4.59 8.27 -11.59
C TRP A 216 4.85 9.01 -10.29
N GLY A 217 4.70 8.35 -9.14
CA GLY A 217 5.01 8.94 -7.84
C GLY A 217 6.45 9.45 -7.76
N TYR A 218 7.41 8.63 -8.19
CA TYR A 218 8.83 9.02 -8.18
C TYR A 218 9.14 10.10 -9.21
N ILE A 219 8.60 9.99 -10.43
CA ILE A 219 8.79 10.99 -11.50
C ILE A 219 8.24 12.37 -11.09
N ILE A 220 7.06 12.42 -10.48
CA ILE A 220 6.45 13.66 -9.98
C ILE A 220 7.32 14.25 -8.86
N ALA A 221 7.81 13.43 -7.93
CA ALA A 221 8.70 13.88 -6.87
C ALA A 221 10.00 14.50 -7.42
N LEU A 222 10.63 13.87 -8.42
CA LEU A 222 11.82 14.39 -9.10
C LEU A 222 11.52 15.71 -9.83
N GLY A 223 10.41 15.80 -10.56
CA GLY A 223 10.00 17.02 -11.25
C GLY A 223 9.75 18.18 -10.28
N ALA A 224 9.02 17.93 -9.20
CA ALA A 224 8.70 18.92 -8.18
C ALA A 224 9.93 19.43 -7.41
N LYS A 225 10.92 18.56 -7.17
CA LYS A 225 12.20 18.95 -6.54
C LYS A 225 13.05 19.85 -7.46
N ASN A 226 13.01 19.60 -8.77
CA ASN A 226 13.91 20.22 -9.74
C ASN A 226 13.26 21.32 -10.59
N LEU A 227 12.29 22.05 -10.05
CA LEU A 227 11.61 23.15 -10.77
C LEU A 227 12.49 24.34 -11.12
N HIS A 228 13.66 24.45 -10.49
CA HIS A 228 14.65 25.49 -10.78
C HIS A 228 15.50 25.15 -12.02
N THR A 229 15.57 23.88 -12.40
CA THR A 229 16.36 23.40 -13.53
C THR A 229 15.65 23.73 -14.84
N ASN A 230 16.28 24.56 -15.67
CA ASN A 230 15.78 24.89 -17.01
C ASN A 230 16.23 23.85 -18.03
N GLN A 231 15.40 23.66 -19.05
CA GLN A 231 15.68 22.83 -20.23
C GLN A 231 16.98 23.29 -20.93
N LYS A 232 17.87 22.33 -21.25
CA LYS A 232 19.12 22.60 -21.99
C LYS A 232 19.02 22.26 -23.48
N ILE A 233 18.17 21.30 -23.85
CA ILE A 233 18.08 20.80 -25.23
C ILE A 233 16.84 21.35 -25.97
N PRO A 234 16.81 21.39 -27.31
CA PRO A 234 15.64 21.86 -28.06
C PRO A 234 14.38 21.03 -27.82
N HIS A 235 13.20 21.68 -27.82
CA HIS A 235 11.91 21.05 -27.51
C HIS A 235 11.62 19.74 -28.26
N LYS A 236 11.96 19.66 -29.56
CA LYS A 236 11.75 18.42 -30.34
C LYS A 236 12.55 17.23 -29.78
N LYS A 237 13.79 17.47 -29.34
CA LYS A 237 14.64 16.44 -28.70
C LYS A 237 14.20 16.14 -27.27
N THR A 238 13.61 17.11 -26.57
CA THR A 238 13.14 16.93 -25.19
C THR A 238 12.04 15.89 -25.04
N ILE A 239 11.17 15.72 -26.03
CA ILE A 239 10.13 14.68 -25.98
C ILE A 239 10.76 13.28 -26.05
N ASP A 240 11.73 13.07 -26.93
CA ASP A 240 12.42 11.78 -27.07
C ASP A 240 13.32 11.48 -25.86
N GLU A 241 13.98 12.51 -25.32
CA GLU A 241 14.73 12.43 -24.06
C GLU A 241 13.80 12.06 -22.90
N TYR A 242 12.62 12.69 -22.81
CA TYR A 242 11.63 12.38 -21.79
C TYR A 242 11.09 10.95 -21.91
N ARG A 243 10.85 10.44 -23.12
CA ARG A 243 10.47 9.03 -23.32
C ARG A 243 11.57 8.07 -22.83
N SER A 244 12.83 8.43 -23.07
CA SER A 244 13.99 7.65 -22.61
C SER A 244 14.11 7.68 -21.10
N PHE A 245 13.89 8.86 -20.49
CA PHE A 245 13.78 9.02 -19.04
C PHE A 245 12.69 8.14 -18.45
N ILE A 246 11.46 8.14 -19.01
CA ILE A 246 10.37 7.28 -18.54
C ILE A 246 10.74 5.79 -18.60
N ARG A 247 11.37 5.34 -19.69
CA ARG A 247 11.83 3.95 -19.82
C ARG A 247 12.87 3.61 -18.75
N PHE A 248 13.88 4.46 -18.58
CA PHE A 248 14.90 4.29 -17.55
C PHE A 248 14.30 4.22 -16.15
N MET A 249 13.39 5.13 -15.81
CA MET A 249 12.71 5.12 -14.51
C MET A 249 11.86 3.86 -14.32
N THR A 250 11.19 3.39 -15.38
CA THR A 250 10.42 2.13 -15.36
C THR A 250 11.33 0.94 -15.10
N ASP A 251 12.49 0.86 -15.77
CA ASP A 251 13.48 -0.20 -15.52
C ASP A 251 14.03 -0.17 -14.08
N ILE A 252 14.31 1.03 -13.55
CA ILE A 252 14.75 1.22 -12.17
C ILE A 252 13.72 0.66 -11.18
N VAL A 253 12.45 1.05 -11.27
CA VAL A 253 11.45 0.61 -10.29
C VAL A 253 11.05 -0.86 -10.48
N SER A 254 11.16 -1.39 -11.70
CA SER A 254 11.00 -2.83 -11.97
C SER A 254 12.03 -3.67 -11.22
N SER A 255 13.25 -3.15 -11.03
CA SER A 255 14.29 -3.83 -10.25
C SER A 255 13.97 -3.96 -8.75
N PHE A 256 12.97 -3.23 -8.24
CA PHE A 256 12.52 -3.36 -6.86
C PHE A 256 11.44 -4.45 -6.68
N GLU A 257 10.90 -5.00 -7.77
CA GLU A 257 9.91 -6.10 -7.77
C GLU A 257 8.61 -5.83 -6.98
N ILE A 258 8.28 -4.56 -6.76
CA ILE A 258 7.11 -4.10 -5.97
C ILE A 258 5.77 -4.20 -6.72
N GLN A 259 5.79 -4.46 -8.03
CA GLN A 259 4.59 -4.62 -8.85
C GLN A 259 4.13 -6.09 -8.82
N PRO A 260 2.86 -6.36 -8.49
CA PRO A 260 2.28 -7.67 -8.68
C PRO A 260 1.89 -7.90 -10.14
N TYR A 261 2.07 -9.12 -10.61
CA TYR A 261 1.75 -9.54 -11.97
C TYR A 261 0.52 -10.46 -11.99
N VAL A 262 0.28 -11.22 -10.93
CA VAL A 262 -0.89 -12.11 -10.80
C VAL A 262 -1.67 -11.87 -9.51
N ILE A 263 -2.97 -12.16 -9.55
CA ILE A 263 -3.86 -11.97 -8.39
C ILE A 263 -3.47 -12.83 -7.17
N TRP A 264 -2.83 -13.96 -7.44
CA TRP A 264 -2.46 -14.97 -6.44
C TRP A 264 -1.36 -14.49 -5.49
N GLU A 265 -0.52 -13.54 -5.91
CA GLU A 265 0.54 -12.94 -5.08
C GLU A 265 -0.01 -12.24 -3.82
N SER A 266 -1.29 -11.85 -3.81
CA SER A 266 -1.95 -11.26 -2.62
C SER A 266 -2.65 -12.25 -1.71
N ILE A 267 -3.01 -13.42 -2.24
CA ILE A 267 -3.84 -14.41 -1.54
C ILE A 267 -2.93 -15.43 -0.85
N TYR A 268 -1.89 -15.87 -1.54
CA TYR A 268 -0.95 -16.88 -1.05
C TYR A 268 0.35 -16.21 -0.61
N VAL A 269 0.31 -15.58 0.56
CA VAL A 269 1.49 -14.96 1.18
C VAL A 269 2.06 -15.92 2.22
N ASP A 270 3.33 -16.27 2.05
CA ASP A 270 4.09 -17.05 3.02
C ASP A 270 4.27 -16.24 4.32
N ASN A 271 4.10 -16.90 5.47
CA ASN A 271 4.35 -16.37 6.80
C ASN A 271 5.74 -15.73 6.93
N LEU A 272 6.75 -16.29 6.26
CA LEU A 272 8.12 -15.75 6.25
C LEU A 272 8.25 -14.45 5.44
N ASN A 273 7.35 -14.20 4.49
CA ASN A 273 7.36 -13.03 3.60
C ASN A 273 6.39 -11.94 4.04
N ALA A 274 5.80 -12.03 5.23
CA ALA A 274 4.81 -11.06 5.73
C ALA A 274 5.31 -9.60 5.70
N VAL A 275 6.57 -9.37 6.08
CA VAL A 275 7.15 -8.01 6.07
C VAL A 275 7.35 -7.50 4.65
N GLU A 276 7.89 -8.34 3.76
CA GLU A 276 8.10 -7.99 2.35
C GLU A 276 6.78 -7.68 1.66
N PHE A 277 5.75 -8.48 1.90
CA PHE A 277 4.40 -8.24 1.39
C PHE A 277 3.87 -6.85 1.79
N LEU A 278 4.07 -6.43 3.04
CA LEU A 278 3.68 -5.10 3.50
C LEU A 278 4.51 -3.99 2.82
N GLN A 279 5.83 -4.20 2.68
CA GLN A 279 6.73 -3.25 2.04
C GLN A 279 6.40 -3.05 0.56
N GLU A 280 6.24 -4.13 -0.21
CA GLU A 280 5.94 -4.08 -1.65
C GLU A 280 4.66 -3.28 -1.91
N ASN A 281 3.60 -3.53 -1.14
CA ASN A 281 2.35 -2.80 -1.29
C ASN A 281 2.52 -1.30 -1.00
N ILE A 282 3.21 -0.94 0.09
CA ILE A 282 3.46 0.47 0.44
C ILE A 282 4.37 1.15 -0.59
N LEU A 283 5.45 0.51 -0.99
CA LEU A 283 6.41 1.07 -1.95
C LEU A 283 5.75 1.30 -3.32
N TYR A 284 4.89 0.38 -3.77
CA TYR A 284 4.12 0.58 -5.00
C TYR A 284 3.25 1.85 -4.91
N ASP A 285 2.53 2.03 -3.80
CA ASP A 285 1.61 3.18 -3.65
C ASP A 285 2.34 4.53 -3.56
N ASN A 286 3.65 4.51 -3.23
CA ASN A 286 4.49 5.72 -3.13
C ASN A 286 5.37 5.97 -4.36
N LEU A 287 5.89 4.93 -5.00
CA LEU A 287 6.82 5.04 -6.13
C LEU A 287 6.09 4.99 -7.47
N ILE A 288 5.09 4.12 -7.60
CA ILE A 288 4.31 3.93 -8.84
C ILE A 288 3.08 4.81 -8.84
N SER A 289 2.25 4.71 -7.80
CA SER A 289 1.11 5.60 -7.60
C SER A 289 1.50 6.84 -6.79
N PHE A 290 0.51 7.63 -6.39
CA PHE A 290 0.70 8.78 -5.51
C PHE A 290 -0.62 9.16 -4.81
N PHE A 291 -0.50 9.66 -3.58
CA PHE A 291 -1.64 10.05 -2.75
C PHE A 291 -2.31 11.33 -3.23
N GLN A 292 -3.65 11.32 -3.20
CA GLN A 292 -4.50 12.40 -3.70
C GLN A 292 -5.76 12.47 -2.82
N LEU A 293 -6.33 13.67 -2.68
CA LEU A 293 -7.59 13.89 -1.98
C LEU A 293 -8.53 14.73 -2.84
N LYS A 294 -9.76 14.25 -3.06
CA LYS A 294 -10.81 14.99 -3.78
C LYS A 294 -10.99 16.37 -3.16
N SER A 295 -11.06 17.41 -3.99
CA SER A 295 -10.97 18.77 -3.48
C SER A 295 -12.17 19.19 -2.66
N THR A 296 -13.36 18.67 -2.99
CA THR A 296 -14.59 18.91 -2.22
C THR A 296 -14.48 18.32 -0.81
N HIS A 297 -13.98 17.09 -0.68
CA HIS A 297 -13.78 16.45 0.64
C HIS A 297 -12.75 17.23 1.47
N ALA A 298 -11.64 17.67 0.85
CA ALA A 298 -10.64 18.49 1.55
C ALA A 298 -11.24 19.81 2.06
N ILE A 299 -11.97 20.53 1.21
CA ILE A 299 -12.60 21.81 1.57
C ILE A 299 -13.63 21.60 2.68
N GLU A 300 -14.46 20.57 2.59
CA GLU A 300 -15.45 20.23 3.60
C GLU A 300 -14.82 19.95 4.96
N MET A 301 -13.76 19.13 5.00
CA MET A 301 -13.00 18.88 6.23
C MET A 301 -12.41 20.19 6.78
N ILE A 302 -11.75 21.01 5.94
CA ILE A 302 -11.13 22.27 6.33
C ILE A 302 -12.17 23.28 6.88
N SER A 303 -13.35 23.36 6.27
CA SER A 303 -14.44 24.22 6.76
C SER A 303 -14.95 23.78 8.13
N ASN A 304 -15.02 22.46 8.37
CA ASN A 304 -15.37 21.91 9.68
C ASN A 304 -14.27 22.15 10.73
N ILE A 305 -12.99 22.15 10.35
CA ILE A 305 -11.88 22.54 11.23
C ILE A 305 -12.09 23.98 11.73
N SER A 306 -12.35 24.95 10.85
CA SER A 306 -12.62 26.34 11.26
C SER A 306 -13.77 26.44 12.26
N THR A 307 -14.84 25.67 12.02
CA THR A 307 -16.02 25.68 12.90
C THR A 307 -15.74 25.07 14.27
N TYR A 308 -15.03 23.94 14.33
CA TYR A 308 -14.74 23.23 15.58
C TYR A 308 -13.89 24.07 16.54
N TRP A 309 -12.84 24.72 16.03
CA TRP A 309 -11.91 25.52 16.83
C TRP A 309 -12.22 27.03 16.86
N LYS A 310 -13.42 27.43 16.42
CA LYS A 310 -13.82 28.84 16.25
C LYS A 310 -13.55 29.73 17.47
N TYR A 311 -13.72 29.20 18.68
CA TYR A 311 -13.57 29.98 19.92
C TYR A 311 -12.20 29.84 20.59
N GLU A 312 -11.35 28.93 20.10
CA GLU A 312 -10.04 28.67 20.72
C GLU A 312 -8.96 29.69 20.33
N LYS A 313 -9.28 30.63 19.43
CA LYS A 313 -8.37 31.69 18.93
C LYS A 313 -6.98 31.14 18.61
N ILE A 314 -6.93 30.03 17.87
CA ILE A 314 -5.68 29.40 17.49
C ILE A 314 -4.86 30.39 16.67
N GLN A 315 -3.57 30.49 16.97
CA GLN A 315 -2.63 31.29 16.20
C GLN A 315 -1.37 30.49 15.93
N SER A 316 -0.78 30.71 14.76
CA SER A 316 0.50 30.12 14.37
C SER A 316 1.37 31.17 13.69
N PHE A 317 2.60 31.32 14.17
CA PHE A 317 3.57 32.33 13.76
C PHE A 317 3.03 33.77 13.83
N GLY A 318 2.15 34.05 14.80
CA GLY A 318 1.46 35.34 14.95
C GLY A 318 0.40 35.60 13.87
N LEU A 319 0.00 34.58 13.12
CA LEU A 319 -1.03 34.63 12.09
C LEU A 319 -2.31 33.98 12.61
N ASP A 320 -3.45 34.58 12.23
CA ASP A 320 -4.78 34.09 12.60
C ASP A 320 -5.12 32.80 11.86
N PHE A 321 -5.73 31.84 12.56
CA PHE A 321 -6.03 30.54 11.99
C PHE A 321 -7.10 30.57 10.88
N ASP A 322 -8.08 31.48 10.96
CA ASP A 322 -9.07 31.62 9.88
C ASP A 322 -8.43 32.19 8.62
N ASP A 323 -7.45 33.09 8.76
CA ASP A 323 -6.69 33.62 7.62
C ASP A 323 -5.80 32.55 6.97
N ILE A 324 -5.21 31.66 7.78
CA ILE A 324 -4.49 30.47 7.29
C ILE A 324 -5.44 29.59 6.48
N ILE A 325 -6.63 29.30 7.01
CA ILE A 325 -7.65 28.47 6.34
C ILE A 325 -8.12 29.11 5.02
N LYS A 326 -8.48 30.40 5.03
CA LYS A 326 -8.90 31.12 3.81
C LYS A 326 -7.83 31.09 2.72
N THR A 327 -6.57 31.24 3.11
CA THR A 327 -5.43 31.15 2.19
C THR A 327 -5.31 29.74 1.60
N GLY A 328 -5.42 28.70 2.43
CA GLY A 328 -5.37 27.30 1.99
C GLY A 328 -6.49 26.93 1.01
N ILE A 329 -7.74 27.28 1.34
CA ILE A 329 -8.89 27.08 0.44
C ILE A 329 -8.67 27.81 -0.88
N SER A 330 -8.14 29.03 -0.85
CA SER A 330 -7.84 29.80 -2.07
C SER A 330 -6.80 29.10 -2.95
N ILE A 331 -5.78 28.47 -2.36
CA ILE A 331 -4.76 27.69 -3.09
C ILE A 331 -5.40 26.48 -3.79
N ILE A 332 -6.25 25.71 -3.09
CA ILE A 332 -6.98 24.57 -3.67
C ILE A 332 -7.82 25.05 -4.86
N GLN A 333 -8.59 26.11 -4.68
CA GLN A 333 -9.51 26.60 -5.70
C GLN A 333 -8.82 27.24 -6.92
N LEU A 334 -7.57 27.70 -6.78
CA LEU A 334 -6.75 28.22 -7.87
C LEU A 334 -5.98 27.11 -8.62
N SER A 335 -5.93 25.90 -8.07
CA SER A 335 -5.23 24.77 -8.68
C SER A 335 -6.09 24.10 -9.76
N HIS A 336 -5.46 23.74 -10.87
CA HIS A 336 -6.10 23.04 -11.99
C HIS A 336 -6.33 21.57 -11.64
N ALA A 337 -7.44 20.98 -12.10
CA ALA A 337 -7.82 19.61 -11.75
C ALA A 337 -6.78 18.57 -12.19
N GLN A 338 -6.22 18.74 -13.39
CA GLN A 338 -5.40 17.73 -14.06
C GLN A 338 -3.95 18.15 -14.37
N ASN A 339 -3.58 19.41 -14.18
CA ASN A 339 -2.30 19.95 -14.64
C ASN A 339 -1.67 20.82 -13.56
N ILE A 340 -0.39 21.11 -13.70
CA ILE A 340 0.28 22.13 -12.86
C ILE A 340 -0.32 23.51 -13.10
N SER A 341 -0.28 24.36 -12.07
CA SER A 341 -0.82 25.73 -12.13
C SER A 341 0.21 26.75 -11.68
N LEU A 342 0.39 27.82 -12.47
CA LEU A 342 1.22 28.95 -12.09
C LEU A 342 0.37 30.02 -11.39
N ILE A 343 0.64 30.25 -10.11
CA ILE A 343 -0.19 31.07 -9.22
C ILE A 343 0.65 32.21 -8.65
N SER A 344 0.14 33.45 -8.75
CA SER A 344 0.77 34.62 -8.14
C SER A 344 0.25 34.90 -6.73
N LYS A 345 1.08 35.53 -5.89
CA LYS A 345 0.69 36.03 -4.56
C LYS A 345 -0.57 36.89 -4.60
N SER A 346 -0.65 37.78 -5.60
CA SER A 346 -1.78 38.68 -5.81
C SER A 346 -3.09 37.94 -6.10
N LYS A 347 -3.05 36.85 -6.86
CA LYS A 347 -4.24 36.01 -7.13
C LYS A 347 -4.74 35.33 -5.87
N ILE A 348 -3.83 34.81 -5.04
CA ILE A 348 -4.18 34.17 -3.77
C ILE A 348 -4.79 35.20 -2.82
N SER A 349 -4.14 36.36 -2.65
CA SER A 349 -4.61 37.45 -1.78
C SER A 349 -5.99 37.98 -2.21
N LYS A 350 -6.21 38.19 -3.52
CA LYS A 350 -7.51 38.61 -4.04
C LYS A 350 -8.61 37.58 -3.75
N ARG A 351 -8.29 36.28 -3.87
CA ARG A 351 -9.27 35.21 -3.66
C ARG A 351 -9.56 34.94 -2.18
N SER A 352 -8.56 35.07 -1.32
CA SER A 352 -8.72 34.91 0.12
C SER A 352 -9.39 36.12 0.78
N GLY A 353 -9.42 37.27 0.10
CA GLY A 353 -9.91 38.53 0.65
C GLY A 353 -8.95 39.16 1.67
N LEU A 354 -7.72 38.66 1.74
CA LEU A 354 -6.70 39.12 2.70
C LEU A 354 -5.77 40.14 2.07
N LYS A 355 -5.18 41.01 2.92
CA LYS A 355 -4.11 41.92 2.48
C LYS A 355 -2.92 41.12 1.94
N LEU A 356 -2.25 41.67 0.93
CA LEU A 356 -1.14 41.00 0.25
C LEU A 356 -0.01 40.62 1.21
N ASN A 357 0.35 41.51 2.14
CA ASN A 357 1.40 41.27 3.14
C ASN A 357 1.07 40.15 4.13
N VAL A 358 -0.21 39.97 4.50
CA VAL A 358 -0.67 38.87 5.38
C VAL A 358 -0.61 37.56 4.62
N THR A 359 -1.15 37.56 3.39
CA THR A 359 -1.12 36.40 2.50
C THR A 359 0.30 35.91 2.26
N ASP A 360 1.23 36.84 2.01
CA ASP A 360 2.65 36.57 1.79
C ASP A 360 3.29 35.84 2.98
N LYS A 361 3.08 36.36 4.19
CA LYS A 361 3.56 35.73 5.43
C LYS A 361 3.00 34.33 5.64
N ILE A 362 1.71 34.12 5.34
CA ILE A 362 1.06 32.80 5.47
C ILE A 362 1.68 31.81 4.48
N ILE A 363 1.83 32.20 3.21
CA ILE A 363 2.42 31.35 2.17
C ILE A 363 3.85 30.94 2.56
N ASP A 364 4.69 31.89 2.95
CA ASP A 364 6.11 31.67 3.22
C ASP A 364 6.38 30.89 4.53
N LYS A 365 5.42 30.88 5.46
CA LYS A 365 5.57 30.19 6.76
C LYS A 365 4.89 28.82 6.81
N ILE A 366 3.82 28.62 6.05
CA ILE A 366 2.93 27.45 6.24
C ILE A 366 2.79 26.62 4.97
N TYR A 367 2.65 27.26 3.80
CA TYR A 367 2.28 26.57 2.56
C TYR A 367 3.43 26.33 1.58
N THR A 368 4.65 26.69 1.99
CA THR A 368 5.89 26.45 1.24
C THR A 368 6.88 25.68 2.12
N SER A 369 7.60 24.73 1.54
CA SER A 369 8.66 24.00 2.25
C SER A 369 9.98 24.76 2.18
N LYS A 370 10.77 24.66 3.25
CA LYS A 370 12.18 25.05 3.30
C LYS A 370 13.14 23.85 3.35
N ASN A 371 12.61 22.63 3.34
CA ASN A 371 13.44 21.44 3.42
C ASN A 371 14.24 21.28 2.13
N ASN A 372 15.55 21.07 2.32
CA ASN A 372 16.54 20.90 1.25
C ASN A 372 16.99 19.43 1.14
N ASN A 373 16.22 18.47 1.66
CA ASN A 373 16.64 17.07 1.61
C ASN A 373 16.74 16.61 0.15
N GLU A 374 17.91 16.11 -0.23
CA GLU A 374 18.09 15.59 -1.56
C GLU A 374 17.38 14.24 -1.69
N LEU A 375 16.34 14.18 -2.54
CA LEU A 375 15.81 12.92 -3.06
C LEU A 375 16.94 12.14 -3.74
N GLY A 376 17.45 11.12 -3.06
CA GLY A 376 18.51 10.23 -3.50
C GLY A 376 18.00 8.94 -4.14
N PHE A 377 18.89 7.95 -4.26
CA PHE A 377 18.62 6.61 -4.74
C PHE A 377 19.20 5.57 -3.77
N PRO A 378 18.44 4.53 -3.37
CA PRO A 378 17.01 4.33 -3.62
C PRO A 378 16.15 5.51 -3.11
N PRO A 379 15.01 5.79 -3.74
CA PRO A 379 14.16 6.91 -3.33
C PRO A 379 13.61 6.70 -1.92
N SER A 380 13.61 7.76 -1.11
CA SER A 380 12.97 7.77 0.20
C SER A 380 11.84 8.78 0.24
N SER A 381 10.68 8.34 0.74
CA SER A 381 9.52 9.18 1.02
C SER A 381 9.83 10.30 2.03
N GLU A 382 10.90 10.18 2.82
CA GLU A 382 11.43 11.24 3.71
C GLU A 382 12.04 12.44 2.96
N ALA A 383 12.31 12.32 1.66
CA ALA A 383 12.80 13.40 0.80
C ALA A 383 11.72 13.97 -0.16
N ILE A 384 10.50 13.43 -0.14
CA ILE A 384 9.36 13.90 -0.95
C ILE A 384 8.54 14.98 -0.20
N ASP A 385 8.82 16.25 -0.44
CA ASP A 385 8.21 17.35 0.34
C ASP A 385 6.95 17.98 -0.28
N HIS A 386 6.63 17.71 -1.54
CA HIS A 386 5.47 18.32 -2.21
C HIS A 386 4.12 17.91 -1.59
N VAL A 387 4.06 16.77 -0.88
CA VAL A 387 2.90 16.33 -0.10
C VAL A 387 2.70 17.15 1.19
N LEU A 388 3.70 17.95 1.58
CA LEU A 388 3.70 18.83 2.75
C LEU A 388 3.80 20.31 2.39
N ALA A 389 3.95 20.64 1.11
CA ALA A 389 4.05 22.00 0.61
C ALA A 389 3.21 22.16 -0.67
N PRO A 390 1.98 22.70 -0.56
CA PRO A 390 1.09 22.85 -1.70
C PRO A 390 1.58 23.87 -2.75
N LEU A 391 2.49 24.77 -2.37
CA LEU A 391 3.08 25.76 -3.27
C LEU A 391 4.60 25.60 -3.34
N ILE A 392 5.12 25.55 -4.56
CA ILE A 392 6.57 25.46 -4.81
C ILE A 392 7.03 26.75 -5.51
N PRO A 393 7.98 27.52 -4.95
CA PRO A 393 8.44 28.77 -5.55
C PRO A 393 9.01 28.57 -6.96
N HIS A 394 8.61 29.40 -7.93
CA HIS A 394 9.12 29.38 -9.29
C HIS A 394 9.04 30.75 -9.96
N LYS A 395 10.19 31.33 -10.33
CA LYS A 395 10.31 32.59 -11.10
C LYS A 395 9.42 33.74 -10.59
N GLY A 396 9.42 33.98 -9.28
CA GLY A 396 8.62 35.04 -8.65
C GLY A 396 7.12 34.73 -8.49
N MET A 397 6.69 33.53 -8.89
CA MET A 397 5.37 32.96 -8.66
C MET A 397 5.48 31.64 -7.91
N TYR A 398 4.39 30.89 -7.84
CA TYR A 398 4.36 29.53 -7.29
C TYR A 398 3.77 28.56 -8.30
N ILE A 399 4.28 27.34 -8.31
CA ILE A 399 3.67 26.19 -8.96
C ILE A 399 2.88 25.41 -7.92
N ALA A 400 1.61 25.16 -8.22
CA ALA A 400 0.79 24.16 -7.54
C ALA A 400 0.67 22.91 -8.43
N LEU A 401 0.73 21.73 -7.82
CA LEU A 401 0.43 20.47 -8.49
C LEU A 401 -1.08 20.35 -8.76
N PRO A 402 -1.55 19.33 -9.51
CA PRO A 402 -2.97 19.14 -9.74
C PRO A 402 -3.78 19.12 -8.45
N LYS A 403 -5.03 19.57 -8.57
CA LYS A 403 -5.90 19.91 -7.45
C LYS A 403 -5.98 18.81 -6.39
N GLY A 404 -6.07 17.53 -6.79
CA GLY A 404 -6.13 16.41 -5.85
C GLY A 404 -4.89 16.26 -4.95
N ILE A 405 -3.68 16.52 -5.49
CA ILE A 405 -2.43 16.50 -4.71
C ILE A 405 -2.36 17.75 -3.82
N THR A 406 -2.65 18.91 -4.38
CA THR A 406 -2.64 20.18 -3.63
C THR A 406 -3.64 20.18 -2.47
N SER A 407 -4.82 19.58 -2.66
CA SER A 407 -5.84 19.43 -1.62
C SER A 407 -5.36 18.63 -0.41
N LEU A 408 -4.65 17.53 -0.65
CA LEU A 408 -4.04 16.73 0.42
C LEU A 408 -2.97 17.55 1.16
N SER A 409 -2.07 18.22 0.43
CA SER A 409 -1.00 19.02 1.02
C SER A 409 -1.54 20.19 1.86
N VAL A 410 -2.58 20.89 1.38
CA VAL A 410 -3.22 21.99 2.14
C VAL A 410 -3.87 21.47 3.43
N LEU A 411 -4.61 20.36 3.38
CA LEU A 411 -5.23 19.77 4.58
C LEU A 411 -4.15 19.42 5.63
N ASN A 412 -3.05 18.80 5.19
CA ASN A 412 -1.93 18.45 6.05
C ASN A 412 -1.29 19.69 6.70
N CYS A 413 -1.05 20.75 5.92
CA CYS A 413 -0.53 22.02 6.45
C CYS A 413 -1.42 22.59 7.56
N ILE A 414 -2.74 22.58 7.37
CA ILE A 414 -3.72 23.13 8.32
C ILE A 414 -3.79 22.29 9.59
N LEU A 415 -3.93 20.96 9.48
CA LEU A 415 -3.92 20.06 10.63
C LEU A 415 -2.62 20.18 11.44
N ASN A 416 -1.49 20.35 10.75
CA ASN A 416 -0.20 20.57 11.40
C ASN A 416 -0.15 21.90 12.18
N GLN A 417 -0.89 22.95 11.78
CA GLN A 417 -0.97 24.18 12.58
C GLN A 417 -1.79 23.99 13.87
N VAL A 418 -2.67 22.98 13.93
CA VAL A 418 -3.37 22.60 15.16
C VAL A 418 -2.45 21.79 16.06
N SER A 419 -1.86 20.69 15.57
CA SER A 419 -1.01 19.81 16.37
C SER A 419 0.34 20.42 16.74
N ARG A 420 0.87 21.32 15.90
CA ARG A 420 2.19 21.94 16.04
C ARG A 420 2.14 23.47 15.86
N PRO A 421 1.43 24.22 16.72
CA PRO A 421 1.40 25.67 16.62
C PRO A 421 2.82 26.23 16.71
N ASN A 422 3.17 27.14 15.81
CA ASN A 422 4.54 27.68 15.66
C ASN A 422 5.63 26.63 15.38
N GLY A 423 5.26 25.44 14.90
CA GLY A 423 6.18 24.33 14.64
C GLY A 423 6.54 23.49 15.87
N VAL A 424 5.93 23.77 17.04
CA VAL A 424 6.20 23.03 18.30
C VAL A 424 5.06 22.06 18.56
N PHE A 425 5.37 20.77 18.72
CA PHE A 425 4.37 19.75 19.00
C PHE A 425 3.71 19.94 20.37
N VAL A 426 2.37 19.96 20.38
CA VAL A 426 1.57 20.10 21.61
C VAL A 426 0.60 18.91 21.71
N ASN A 427 0.87 18.01 22.66
CA ASN A 427 0.12 16.75 22.79
C ASN A 427 -1.40 16.94 23.01
N SER A 428 -1.82 17.95 23.78
CA SER A 428 -3.24 18.23 24.03
C SER A 428 -3.97 18.68 22.76
N LYS A 429 -3.35 19.55 21.96
CA LYS A 429 -3.88 20.00 20.67
C LYS A 429 -3.89 18.88 19.65
N ASP A 430 -2.81 18.12 19.60
CA ASP A 430 -2.73 16.94 18.74
C ASP A 430 -3.81 15.90 19.09
N SER A 431 -4.10 15.70 20.38
CA SER A 431 -5.19 14.84 20.83
C SER A 431 -6.58 15.38 20.44
N SER A 432 -6.76 16.70 20.43
CA SER A 432 -8.02 17.33 20.01
C SER A 432 -8.35 17.08 18.53
N VAL A 433 -7.35 16.83 17.68
CA VAL A 433 -7.59 16.43 16.28
C VAL A 433 -8.33 15.10 16.21
N GLY A 434 -8.02 14.13 17.09
CA GLY A 434 -8.75 12.86 17.13
C GLY A 434 -10.24 13.05 17.41
N LYS A 435 -10.55 13.83 18.46
CA LYS A 435 -11.92 14.18 18.85
C LYS A 435 -12.67 14.95 17.76
N PHE A 436 -11.98 15.83 17.05
CA PHE A 436 -12.53 16.52 15.88
C PHE A 436 -12.92 15.52 14.79
N LEU A 437 -12.08 14.53 14.48
CA LEU A 437 -12.38 13.53 13.45
C LEU A 437 -13.59 12.66 13.83
N GLU A 438 -13.68 12.23 15.09
CA GLU A 438 -14.85 11.49 15.61
C GLU A 438 -16.13 12.31 15.44
N GLN A 439 -16.12 13.59 15.83
CA GLN A 439 -17.26 14.47 15.66
C GLN A 439 -17.57 14.79 14.19
N PHE A 440 -16.54 14.95 13.36
CA PHE A 440 -16.70 15.19 11.93
C PHE A 440 -17.40 14.01 11.26
N VAL A 441 -16.89 12.79 11.44
CA VAL A 441 -17.50 11.58 10.87
C VAL A 441 -18.94 11.39 11.35
N TRP A 442 -19.19 11.57 12.65
CA TRP A 442 -20.54 11.55 13.22
C TRP A 442 -21.47 12.54 12.50
N ASN A 443 -21.05 13.79 12.31
CA ASN A 443 -21.85 14.80 11.65
C ASN A 443 -22.11 14.44 10.18
N GLN A 444 -21.09 13.93 9.46
CA GLN A 444 -21.23 13.55 8.05
C GLN A 444 -22.24 12.42 7.87
N VAL A 445 -22.19 11.38 8.70
CA VAL A 445 -23.13 10.25 8.64
C VAL A 445 -24.57 10.73 8.89
N ASN A 446 -24.79 11.54 9.93
CA ASN A 446 -26.13 12.08 10.23
C ASN A 446 -26.65 13.04 9.15
N GLN A 447 -25.78 13.85 8.53
CA GLN A 447 -26.18 14.75 7.43
C GLN A 447 -26.67 14.00 6.20
N HIS A 448 -26.26 12.74 6.03
CA HIS A 448 -26.73 11.85 4.96
C HIS A 448 -27.96 11.03 5.38
N GLY A 449 -28.64 11.37 6.49
CA GLY A 449 -29.88 10.70 6.91
C GLY A 449 -29.68 9.34 7.58
N ILE A 450 -28.44 8.91 7.79
CA ILE A 450 -28.10 7.59 8.35
C ILE A 450 -28.11 7.69 9.87
N LYS A 451 -28.97 6.91 10.54
CA LYS A 451 -28.99 6.82 12.00
C LYS A 451 -27.74 6.11 12.51
N CYS A 452 -27.08 6.75 13.47
CA CYS A 452 -25.90 6.20 14.12
C CYS A 452 -25.90 6.43 15.63
N TYR A 453 -25.03 5.71 16.32
CA TYR A 453 -24.94 5.64 17.78
C TYR A 453 -23.48 5.73 18.22
N ARG A 454 -23.22 6.28 19.41
CA ARG A 454 -21.86 6.39 19.98
C ARG A 454 -21.88 6.49 21.50
N GLY A 455 -20.74 6.24 22.13
CA GLY A 455 -20.52 6.49 23.55
C GLY A 455 -19.79 5.36 24.26
N ASP A 456 -19.56 5.56 25.56
CA ASP A 456 -18.91 4.57 26.40
C ASP A 456 -19.80 3.34 26.58
N PHE A 457 -19.21 2.15 26.56
CA PHE A 457 -19.92 0.89 26.84
C PHE A 457 -19.28 0.12 27.99
N LYS A 458 -20.12 -0.69 28.65
CA LYS A 458 -19.70 -1.68 29.66
C LYS A 458 -20.52 -2.95 29.47
N SER A 459 -19.87 -4.11 29.54
CA SER A 459 -20.56 -5.40 29.59
C SER A 459 -21.43 -5.53 30.85
N LYS A 460 -22.43 -6.41 30.81
CA LYS A 460 -23.33 -6.69 31.95
C LYS A 460 -22.57 -7.16 33.19
N ASP A 461 -21.51 -7.95 32.99
CA ASP A 461 -20.61 -8.41 34.06
C ASP A 461 -19.59 -7.34 34.52
N LYS A 462 -19.59 -6.17 33.87
CA LYS A 462 -18.71 -5.00 34.12
C LYS A 462 -17.21 -5.27 33.95
N LYS A 463 -16.81 -6.41 33.38
CA LYS A 463 -15.40 -6.74 33.16
C LYS A 463 -14.83 -6.11 31.90
N ILE A 464 -15.67 -5.91 30.89
CA ILE A 464 -15.28 -5.32 29.61
C ILE A 464 -15.86 -3.92 29.53
N LYS A 465 -15.01 -2.97 29.17
CA LYS A 465 -15.39 -1.57 28.98
C LYS A 465 -14.58 -0.96 27.86
N GLY A 466 -15.11 0.09 27.26
CA GLY A 466 -14.43 0.85 26.24
C GLY A 466 -15.30 1.96 25.69
N ASP A 467 -14.84 2.56 24.60
CA ASP A 467 -15.58 3.55 23.83
C ASP A 467 -16.04 2.93 22.50
N CYS A 468 -17.12 3.47 21.96
CA CYS A 468 -17.67 3.15 20.65
C CYS A 468 -17.79 4.46 19.87
N ASP A 469 -16.81 4.73 19.00
CA ASP A 469 -16.73 5.99 18.25
C ASP A 469 -17.97 6.21 17.37
N LEU A 470 -18.41 5.16 16.66
CA LEU A 470 -19.62 5.17 15.82
C LEU A 470 -20.15 3.74 15.59
N LEU A 471 -21.46 3.56 15.71
CA LEU A 471 -22.18 2.33 15.38
C LEU A 471 -23.34 2.68 14.45
N ILE A 472 -23.48 1.95 13.34
CA ILE A 472 -24.65 2.01 12.44
C ILE A 472 -25.36 0.65 12.50
N LYS A 473 -26.67 0.67 12.68
CA LYS A 473 -27.48 -0.55 12.73
C LYS A 473 -28.53 -0.51 11.62
N THR A 474 -28.60 -1.59 10.86
CA THR A 474 -29.60 -1.87 9.83
C THR A 474 -30.43 -3.08 10.26
N ASP A 475 -31.37 -3.52 9.41
CA ASP A 475 -32.17 -4.71 9.68
C ASP A 475 -31.33 -5.99 9.77
N ASP A 476 -30.28 -6.11 8.93
CA ASP A 476 -29.48 -7.34 8.79
C ASP A 476 -28.04 -7.20 9.32
N TYR A 477 -27.56 -5.97 9.53
CA TYR A 477 -26.15 -5.67 9.77
C TYR A 477 -25.93 -4.64 10.89
N ILE A 478 -24.82 -4.81 11.61
CA ILE A 478 -24.27 -3.81 12.54
C ILE A 478 -22.85 -3.45 12.09
N TYR A 479 -22.60 -2.17 11.87
CA TYR A 479 -21.29 -1.64 11.51
C TYR A 479 -20.67 -0.93 12.71
N LEU A 480 -19.55 -1.44 13.20
CA LEU A 480 -18.77 -0.88 14.30
C LEU A 480 -17.59 -0.13 13.72
N PHE A 481 -17.47 1.16 14.01
CA PHE A 481 -16.35 1.97 13.56
C PHE A 481 -15.46 2.33 14.74
N GLU A 482 -14.15 2.24 14.50
CA GLU A 482 -13.15 2.90 15.33
C GLU A 482 -12.33 3.86 14.46
N ILE A 483 -12.30 5.12 14.86
CA ILE A 483 -11.71 6.25 14.14
C ILE A 483 -10.32 6.52 14.68
N LYS A 484 -9.35 6.67 13.78
CA LYS A 484 -7.95 6.94 14.11
C LYS A 484 -7.39 8.04 13.23
N LYS A 485 -6.81 9.06 13.88
CA LYS A 485 -6.05 10.11 13.18
C LYS A 485 -4.73 9.62 12.57
N LYS A 486 -4.26 8.44 12.98
CA LYS A 486 -2.96 7.89 12.59
C LYS A 486 -2.94 7.60 11.10
N SER A 487 -1.81 7.88 10.47
CA SER A 487 -1.55 7.70 9.04
C SER A 487 -0.14 7.13 8.88
N LEU A 488 0.16 6.54 7.73
CA LEU A 488 1.52 6.07 7.45
C LEU A 488 2.51 7.23 7.59
N THR A 489 3.54 7.02 8.38
CA THR A 489 4.65 7.95 8.52
C THR A 489 5.51 7.92 7.26
N ARG A 490 6.25 9.00 6.99
CA ARG A 490 7.20 9.05 5.85
C ARG A 490 8.24 7.93 5.89
N LYS A 491 8.61 7.49 7.10
CA LYS A 491 9.51 6.34 7.32
C LYS A 491 8.86 5.01 6.96
N ALA A 492 7.58 4.81 7.29
CA ALA A 492 6.84 3.64 6.84
C ALA A 492 6.67 3.67 5.32
N MET A 493 6.30 4.82 4.76
CA MET A 493 6.18 5.04 3.31
C MET A 493 7.49 4.86 2.53
N SER A 494 8.65 4.91 3.19
CA SER A 494 9.95 4.60 2.58
C SER A 494 10.32 3.11 2.67
N GLY A 495 9.42 2.26 3.15
CA GLY A 495 9.64 0.82 3.29
C GLY A 495 10.28 0.40 4.61
N THR A 496 10.38 1.26 5.64
CA THR A 496 11.01 0.87 6.91
C THR A 496 10.15 -0.12 7.70
N ASP A 497 10.59 -1.37 7.81
CA ASP A 497 9.86 -2.55 8.30
C ASP A 497 9.13 -2.29 9.62
N PHE A 498 9.87 -1.99 10.68
CA PHE A 498 9.30 -1.82 12.02
C PHE A 498 8.39 -0.59 12.13
N LYS A 499 8.58 0.43 11.27
CA LYS A 499 7.69 1.59 11.20
C LYS A 499 6.37 1.26 10.52
N ILE A 500 6.39 0.40 9.51
CA ILE A 500 5.16 -0.11 8.89
C ILE A 500 4.33 -0.87 9.93
N ILE A 501 4.97 -1.79 10.66
CA ILE A 501 4.31 -2.58 11.72
C ILE A 501 3.76 -1.65 12.82
N GLN A 502 4.54 -0.66 13.26
CA GLN A 502 4.11 0.30 14.26
C GLN A 502 2.89 1.13 13.81
N ASP A 503 2.91 1.65 12.59
CA ASP A 503 1.82 2.49 12.07
C ASP A 503 0.53 1.66 11.87
N LEU A 504 0.65 0.39 11.44
CA LEU A 504 -0.49 -0.53 11.38
C LEU A 504 -0.98 -0.97 12.75
N ALA A 505 -0.10 -1.11 13.75
CA ALA A 505 -0.51 -1.39 15.13
C ALA A 505 -1.40 -0.27 15.66
N ASP A 506 -0.94 0.98 15.55
CA ASP A 506 -1.60 2.17 16.08
C ASP A 506 -2.89 2.54 15.33
N SER A 507 -3.00 2.17 14.05
CA SER A 507 -4.15 2.49 13.20
C SER A 507 -5.10 1.31 13.00
N LEU A 508 -4.61 0.19 12.46
CA LEU A 508 -5.44 -0.95 12.08
C LEU A 508 -5.74 -1.86 13.27
N MET A 509 -4.71 -2.44 13.89
CA MET A 509 -4.89 -3.50 14.88
C MET A 509 -5.54 -2.98 16.16
N ARG A 510 -5.16 -1.78 16.61
CA ARG A 510 -5.83 -1.12 17.73
C ARG A 510 -7.34 -1.00 17.48
N SER A 511 -7.73 -0.52 16.30
CA SER A 511 -9.14 -0.38 15.92
C SER A 511 -9.87 -1.71 15.85
N GLN A 512 -9.30 -2.71 15.17
CA GLN A 512 -9.90 -4.04 15.07
C GLN A 512 -10.05 -4.70 16.44
N SER A 513 -9.07 -4.53 17.34
CA SER A 513 -9.13 -5.06 18.69
C SER A 513 -10.24 -4.44 19.53
N GLN A 514 -10.54 -3.15 19.32
CA GLN A 514 -11.60 -2.44 20.02
C GLN A 514 -12.98 -2.85 19.49
N CYS A 515 -13.15 -2.92 18.16
CA CYS A 515 -14.38 -3.43 17.56
C CYS A 515 -14.65 -4.90 17.93
N ALA A 516 -13.62 -5.75 18.05
CA ALA A 516 -13.77 -7.14 18.48
C ALA A 516 -14.32 -7.26 19.92
N LYS A 517 -13.94 -6.36 20.82
CA LYS A 517 -14.53 -6.30 22.18
C LYS A 517 -16.02 -5.95 22.13
N ILE A 518 -16.38 -4.95 21.32
CA ILE A 518 -17.78 -4.52 21.16
C ILE A 518 -18.62 -5.64 20.56
N GLU A 519 -18.11 -6.30 19.52
CA GLU A 519 -18.73 -7.50 18.91
C GLU A 519 -18.98 -8.58 19.97
N TYR A 520 -17.98 -8.93 20.78
CA TYR A 520 -18.14 -9.91 21.83
C TYR A 520 -19.23 -9.51 22.85
N VAL A 521 -19.26 -8.24 23.27
CA VAL A 521 -20.29 -7.74 24.21
C VAL A 521 -21.69 -7.85 23.61
N LEU A 522 -21.88 -7.41 22.37
CA LEU A 522 -23.16 -7.56 21.65
C LEU A 522 -23.61 -9.02 21.59
N LEU A 523 -22.70 -9.95 21.29
CA LEU A 523 -23.02 -11.38 21.17
C LEU A 523 -23.32 -12.04 22.51
N ALA A 524 -22.56 -11.69 23.55
CA ALA A 524 -22.66 -12.28 24.89
C ALA A 524 -23.86 -11.73 25.66
N ASP A 525 -24.03 -10.41 25.67
CA ASP A 525 -25.05 -9.72 26.47
C ASP A 525 -26.38 -9.57 25.71
N LYS A 526 -26.40 -9.85 24.40
CA LYS A 526 -27.53 -9.68 23.47
C LYS A 526 -28.01 -8.23 23.29
N GLU A 527 -27.25 -7.29 23.80
CA GLU A 527 -27.45 -5.85 23.64
C GLU A 527 -26.15 -5.13 24.00
N ILE A 528 -26.07 -3.85 23.63
CA ILE A 528 -25.05 -2.93 24.14
C ILE A 528 -25.72 -1.66 24.65
N THR A 529 -25.30 -1.21 25.83
CA THR A 529 -25.70 0.10 26.37
C THR A 529 -24.58 1.08 26.12
N LEU A 530 -24.88 2.13 25.36
CA LEU A 530 -23.97 3.25 25.11
C LEU A 530 -24.35 4.43 25.99
N THR A 531 -23.36 5.01 26.66
CA THR A 531 -23.56 6.16 27.54
C THR A 531 -22.85 7.38 26.97
N ILE A 532 -23.59 8.48 26.78
CA ILE A 532 -23.04 9.78 26.39
C ILE A 532 -23.71 10.90 27.19
N ASN A 533 -22.93 11.74 27.87
CA ASN A 533 -23.43 12.85 28.71
C ASN A 533 -24.55 12.39 29.67
N ASP A 534 -24.32 11.28 30.39
CA ASP A 534 -25.26 10.64 31.32
C ASP A 534 -26.58 10.13 30.71
N LYS A 535 -26.71 10.13 29.38
CA LYS A 535 -27.81 9.50 28.66
C LYS A 535 -27.41 8.11 28.21
N ASN A 536 -28.25 7.14 28.52
CA ASN A 536 -28.08 5.75 28.10
C ASN A 536 -28.95 5.45 26.89
N GLU A 537 -28.36 4.82 25.89
CA GLU A 537 -29.05 4.29 24.73
C GLU A 537 -28.77 2.78 24.64
N ILE A 538 -29.84 1.99 24.60
CA ILE A 538 -29.76 0.52 24.57
C ILE A 538 -30.00 0.07 23.14
N ILE A 539 -29.05 -0.68 22.60
CA ILE A 539 -29.10 -1.21 21.23
C ILE A 539 -29.18 -2.74 21.33
N PRO A 540 -30.35 -3.35 21.02
CA PRO A 540 -30.51 -4.79 21.08
C PRO A 540 -29.72 -5.47 19.95
N TYR A 541 -29.32 -6.72 20.14
CA TYR A 541 -28.75 -7.59 19.12
C TYR A 541 -29.76 -8.65 18.68
N ASN A 542 -30.18 -8.62 17.42
CA ASN A 542 -31.18 -9.51 16.83
C ASN A 542 -30.58 -10.47 15.79
N ASN A 543 -29.38 -11.00 16.06
CA ASN A 543 -28.64 -11.90 15.17
C ASN A 543 -28.15 -11.27 13.86
N GLU A 544 -27.96 -9.95 13.84
CA GLU A 544 -27.37 -9.26 12.70
C GLU A 544 -25.91 -9.70 12.48
N ARG A 545 -25.43 -9.56 11.25
CA ARG A 545 -24.01 -9.75 10.92
C ARG A 545 -23.23 -8.50 11.32
N ILE A 546 -22.19 -8.68 12.13
CA ILE A 546 -21.39 -7.56 12.67
C ILE A 546 -20.16 -7.33 11.78
N PHE A 547 -19.92 -6.07 11.43
CA PHE A 547 -18.81 -5.57 10.63
C PHE A 547 -17.90 -4.69 11.49
N LYS A 548 -16.59 -4.88 11.35
CA LYS A 548 -15.56 -4.17 12.13
C LYS A 548 -14.76 -3.25 11.22
N ILE A 549 -14.99 -1.96 11.33
CA ILE A 549 -14.43 -0.92 10.45
C ILE A 549 -13.35 -0.12 11.18
N SER A 550 -12.11 -0.29 10.74
CA SER A 550 -11.04 0.66 11.10
C SER A 550 -11.10 1.85 10.14
N LEU A 551 -11.23 3.07 10.67
CA LEU A 551 -11.32 4.29 9.88
C LEU A 551 -10.11 5.21 10.13
N SER A 552 -9.23 5.37 9.13
CA SER A 552 -8.06 6.27 9.21
C SER A 552 -8.32 7.65 8.65
N LEU A 553 -7.54 8.66 9.06
CA LEU A 553 -7.61 10.01 8.47
C LEU A 553 -7.26 10.02 6.97
N HIS A 554 -6.15 9.41 6.59
CA HIS A 554 -5.67 9.33 5.20
C HIS A 554 -5.71 7.91 4.66
N ASP A 555 -5.63 7.79 3.33
CA ASP A 555 -5.54 6.51 2.63
C ASP A 555 -4.25 5.75 3.05
N PHE A 556 -4.37 4.44 3.26
CA PHE A 556 -3.24 3.51 3.43
C PHE A 556 -2.96 2.71 2.13
N GLY A 557 -3.53 3.17 1.01
CA GLY A 557 -3.34 2.55 -0.29
C GLY A 557 -3.91 1.13 -0.35
N ALA A 558 -3.12 0.19 -0.87
CA ALA A 558 -3.49 -1.21 -1.04
C ALA A 558 -3.80 -1.92 0.28
N LEU A 559 -3.29 -1.44 1.42
CA LEU A 559 -3.57 -2.06 2.72
C LEU A 559 -5.05 -1.92 3.15
N GLN A 560 -5.82 -1.07 2.47
CA GLN A 560 -7.26 -0.90 2.63
C GLN A 560 -8.09 -1.73 1.63
N ASP A 561 -7.44 -2.52 0.78
CA ASP A 561 -8.13 -3.51 -0.03
C ASP A 561 -8.60 -4.68 0.85
N THR A 562 -9.81 -5.20 0.59
CA THR A 562 -10.43 -6.25 1.42
C THR A 562 -9.67 -7.57 1.38
N THR A 563 -9.06 -7.92 0.23
CA THR A 563 -8.26 -9.14 0.11
C THR A 563 -6.96 -8.98 0.87
N ILE A 564 -6.28 -7.84 0.69
CA ILE A 564 -5.03 -7.53 1.39
C ILE A 564 -5.24 -7.47 2.90
N LEU A 565 -6.32 -6.83 3.36
CA LEU A 565 -6.66 -6.76 4.77
C LEU A 565 -6.87 -8.16 5.36
N SER A 566 -7.60 -9.03 4.66
CA SER A 566 -7.84 -10.41 5.11
C SER A 566 -6.51 -11.17 5.26
N THR A 567 -5.61 -11.03 4.30
CA THR A 567 -4.25 -11.58 4.38
C THR A 567 -3.47 -11.01 5.57
N ILE A 568 -3.51 -9.69 5.79
CA ILE A 568 -2.82 -9.04 6.93
C ILE A 568 -3.33 -9.57 8.27
N LEU A 569 -4.66 -9.68 8.43
CA LEU A 569 -5.26 -10.17 9.67
C LEU A 569 -4.97 -11.67 9.89
N GLY A 570 -4.95 -12.47 8.82
CA GLY A 570 -4.54 -13.88 8.88
C GLY A 570 -3.10 -14.03 9.32
N LEU A 571 -2.18 -13.30 8.68
CA LEU A 571 -0.77 -13.26 9.05
C LEU A 571 -0.58 -12.78 10.49
N ALA A 572 -1.33 -11.77 10.92
CA ALA A 572 -1.26 -11.24 12.28
C ALA A 572 -1.60 -12.29 13.34
N MET A 573 -2.55 -13.20 13.06
CA MET A 573 -2.91 -14.29 13.98
C MET A 573 -1.95 -15.49 13.92
N GLN A 574 -1.15 -15.62 12.85
CA GLN A 574 -0.28 -16.78 12.61
C GLN A 574 1.21 -16.50 12.88
N VAL A 575 1.63 -15.23 12.81
CA VAL A 575 3.04 -14.83 12.85
C VAL A 575 3.31 -13.91 14.03
N GLN A 576 4.44 -14.14 14.71
CA GLN A 576 4.94 -13.24 15.73
C GLN A 576 6.16 -12.47 15.21
N PHE A 577 6.05 -11.14 15.15
CA PHE A 577 7.19 -10.29 14.80
C PHE A 577 8.17 -10.15 15.97
N SER A 578 9.45 -10.30 15.70
CA SER A 578 10.56 -10.03 16.63
C SER A 578 11.69 -9.31 15.91
N ALA A 579 12.45 -8.53 16.67
CA ALA A 579 13.68 -7.89 16.21
C ALA A 579 14.85 -8.29 17.13
N ASP A 580 16.08 -8.23 16.62
CA ASP A 580 17.27 -8.46 17.44
C ASP A 580 17.52 -7.32 18.44
N SER A 581 17.03 -6.12 18.12
CA SER A 581 17.14 -4.93 18.98
C SER A 581 15.97 -4.85 19.97
N ASP A 582 16.30 -4.76 21.26
CA ASP A 582 15.34 -4.51 22.34
C ASP A 582 14.54 -3.22 22.15
N GLU A 583 15.16 -2.18 21.58
CA GLU A 583 14.49 -0.92 21.29
C GLU A 583 13.40 -1.13 20.23
N VAL A 584 13.72 -1.83 19.15
CA VAL A 584 12.76 -2.13 18.07
C VAL A 584 11.66 -3.07 18.59
N ASN A 585 12.01 -4.07 19.41
CA ASN A 585 11.02 -4.94 20.06
C ASN A 585 10.04 -4.16 20.94
N LYS A 586 10.52 -3.17 21.69
CA LYS A 586 9.64 -2.26 22.44
C LYS A 586 8.74 -1.45 21.52
N MET A 587 9.25 -0.97 20.38
CA MET A 587 8.44 -0.22 19.41
C MET A 587 7.32 -1.04 18.78
N ILE A 588 7.52 -2.35 18.56
CA ILE A 588 6.49 -3.25 17.99
C ILE A 588 5.66 -3.96 19.07
N SER A 589 5.87 -3.68 20.36
CA SER A 589 5.12 -4.32 21.45
C SER A 589 3.62 -4.03 21.41
N SER A 590 3.23 -2.84 20.92
CA SER A 590 1.82 -2.48 20.74
C SER A 590 1.12 -3.39 19.74
N TRP A 591 1.80 -3.78 18.66
CA TRP A 591 1.28 -4.76 17.69
C TRP A 591 0.90 -6.06 18.39
N LYS A 592 1.83 -6.65 19.15
CA LYS A 592 1.62 -7.91 19.88
C LYS A 592 0.40 -7.81 20.80
N ASN A 593 0.36 -6.78 21.63
CA ASN A 593 -0.75 -6.56 22.56
C ASN A 593 -2.11 -6.43 21.84
N TYR A 594 -2.18 -5.69 20.73
CA TYR A 594 -3.44 -5.54 20.00
C TYR A 594 -3.84 -6.81 19.24
N VAL A 595 -2.88 -7.56 18.71
CA VAL A 595 -3.12 -8.88 18.13
C VAL A 595 -3.66 -9.84 19.18
N ASP A 596 -3.05 -9.93 20.37
CA ASP A 596 -3.50 -10.82 21.44
C ASP A 596 -4.95 -10.53 21.84
N ILE A 597 -5.29 -9.26 22.01
CA ILE A 597 -6.66 -8.81 22.29
C ILE A 597 -7.60 -9.19 21.13
N PHE A 598 -7.21 -8.87 19.90
CA PHE A 598 -8.04 -9.14 18.72
C PHE A 598 -8.30 -10.64 18.54
N SER A 599 -7.28 -11.49 18.68
CA SER A 599 -7.37 -12.94 18.59
C SER A 599 -8.28 -13.52 19.68
N ASP A 600 -8.06 -13.15 20.94
CA ASP A 600 -8.86 -13.62 22.09
C ASP A 600 -10.35 -13.31 21.92
N TYR A 601 -10.69 -12.06 21.59
CA TYR A 601 -12.09 -11.68 21.41
C TYR A 601 -12.70 -12.24 20.13
N THR A 602 -11.92 -12.40 19.05
CA THR A 602 -12.40 -13.04 17.83
C THR A 602 -12.74 -14.51 18.11
N GLU A 603 -11.87 -15.27 18.77
CA GLU A 603 -12.14 -16.66 19.14
C GLU A 603 -13.35 -16.80 20.06
N LYS A 604 -13.48 -15.92 21.05
CA LYS A 604 -14.65 -15.89 21.95
C LYS A 604 -15.95 -15.61 21.19
N SER A 605 -15.97 -14.60 20.32
CA SER A 605 -17.12 -14.28 19.47
C SER A 605 -17.51 -15.44 18.56
N ARG A 606 -16.53 -16.17 17.99
CA ARG A 606 -16.78 -17.34 17.14
C ARG A 606 -17.44 -18.50 17.90
N LYS A 607 -17.13 -18.69 19.18
CA LYS A 607 -17.82 -19.70 20.01
C LYS A 607 -19.30 -19.36 20.23
N LEU A 608 -19.64 -18.07 20.27
CA LEU A 608 -21.01 -17.58 20.45
C LEU A 608 -21.79 -17.56 19.12
N GLN A 609 -21.11 -17.27 18.02
CA GLN A 609 -21.69 -17.24 16.67
C GLN A 609 -20.72 -17.90 15.67
N PRO A 610 -20.88 -19.22 15.44
CA PRO A 610 -20.14 -19.91 14.40
C PRO A 610 -20.50 -19.32 13.03
N VAL A 611 -19.52 -18.80 12.30
CA VAL A 611 -19.72 -18.29 10.93
C VAL A 611 -19.17 -19.32 9.95
N ARG A 612 -19.93 -19.56 8.87
CA ARG A 612 -19.59 -20.53 7.83
C ARG A 612 -18.61 -19.98 6.77
N ASP A 613 -18.44 -18.67 6.71
CA ASP A 613 -17.61 -17.96 5.72
C ASP A 613 -16.18 -17.69 6.24
N ASP A 614 -15.31 -17.15 5.37
CA ASP A 614 -13.96 -16.67 5.68
C ASP A 614 -13.92 -15.76 6.94
N LEU A 615 -12.90 -16.00 7.79
CA LEU A 615 -12.72 -15.45 9.12
C LEU A 615 -12.72 -13.91 9.14
N PHE A 616 -12.18 -13.26 8.11
CA PHE A 616 -11.97 -11.81 8.07
C PHE A 616 -12.86 -11.07 7.07
N ARG A 617 -13.83 -11.75 6.45
CA ARG A 617 -14.74 -11.14 5.47
C ARG A 617 -15.52 -9.96 6.02
N ASN A 618 -15.71 -9.87 7.34
CA ASN A 618 -16.45 -8.79 8.01
C ASN A 618 -15.56 -7.65 8.52
N ASN A 619 -14.26 -7.70 8.22
CA ASN A 619 -13.33 -6.67 8.62
C ASN A 619 -13.14 -5.71 7.44
N ILE A 620 -13.17 -4.42 7.72
CA ILE A 620 -12.95 -3.36 6.74
C ILE A 620 -11.91 -2.40 7.29
N PHE A 621 -11.00 -1.97 6.44
CA PHE A 621 -10.07 -0.88 6.72
C PHE A 621 -10.24 0.16 5.62
N MET A 622 -10.61 1.38 5.99
CA MET A 622 -10.82 2.46 5.04
C MET A 622 -10.42 3.80 5.62
N SER A 623 -10.36 4.82 4.78
CA SER A 623 -10.07 6.20 5.19
C SER A 623 -11.34 7.04 5.25
N ILE A 624 -11.29 8.17 5.96
CA ILE A 624 -12.37 9.18 5.94
C ILE A 624 -12.70 9.61 4.50
N PRO A 625 -11.74 9.93 3.60
CA PRO A 625 -12.03 10.20 2.20
C PRO A 625 -12.78 9.09 1.45
N GLN A 626 -12.50 7.82 1.75
CA GLN A 626 -13.21 6.69 1.16
C GLN A 626 -14.64 6.60 1.71
N LEU A 627 -14.83 6.79 3.03
CA LEU A 627 -16.15 6.88 3.64
C LEU A 627 -16.98 8.03 3.05
N LEU A 628 -16.42 9.22 2.90
CA LEU A 628 -17.09 10.36 2.26
C LEU A 628 -17.50 10.05 0.81
N THR A 629 -16.71 9.23 0.11
CA THR A 629 -17.07 8.77 -1.24
C THR A 629 -18.29 7.86 -1.23
N ILE A 630 -18.41 6.97 -0.24
CA ILE A 630 -19.58 6.10 -0.06
C ILE A 630 -20.81 6.91 0.36
N LEU A 631 -20.65 7.78 1.35
CA LEU A 631 -21.72 8.65 1.85
C LEU A 631 -22.28 9.55 0.75
N GLY A 632 -21.45 10.06 -0.16
CA GLY A 632 -21.90 10.85 -1.30
C GLY A 632 -22.86 10.12 -2.26
N ASP A 633 -22.98 8.79 -2.13
CA ASP A 633 -23.92 7.95 -2.87
C ASP A 633 -24.92 7.20 -1.95
N SER A 634 -24.97 7.52 -0.64
CA SER A 634 -25.86 6.87 0.35
C SER A 634 -26.78 7.90 1.00
N HIS A 635 -28.08 7.61 1.09
CA HIS A 635 -29.07 8.50 1.73
C HIS A 635 -29.84 7.87 2.90
N ASP A 636 -29.61 6.59 3.17
CA ASP A 636 -30.12 5.87 4.33
C ASP A 636 -29.18 4.72 4.74
N GLU A 637 -29.50 4.02 5.83
CA GLU A 637 -28.68 2.94 6.37
C GLU A 637 -28.59 1.73 5.44
N ASN A 638 -29.63 1.48 4.63
CA ASN A 638 -29.70 0.33 3.73
C ASN A 638 -28.87 0.55 2.47
N GLU A 639 -28.95 1.73 1.85
CA GLU A 639 -28.10 2.12 0.73
C GLU A 639 -26.62 2.13 1.14
N PHE A 640 -26.31 2.67 2.32
CA PHE A 640 -24.97 2.60 2.89
C PHE A 640 -24.47 1.16 3.03
N SER A 641 -25.35 0.28 3.54
CA SER A 641 -25.05 -1.15 3.72
C SER A 641 -24.77 -1.83 2.39
N ASP A 642 -25.57 -1.58 1.35
CA ASP A 642 -25.39 -2.17 0.01
C ASP A 642 -24.05 -1.76 -0.62
N LEU A 643 -23.68 -0.49 -0.52
CA LEU A 643 -22.39 0.00 -1.02
C LEU A 643 -21.20 -0.58 -0.25
N CYS A 644 -21.33 -0.75 1.07
CA CYS A 644 -20.30 -1.38 1.88
C CYS A 644 -20.14 -2.87 1.55
N LYS A 645 -21.24 -3.62 1.42
CA LYS A 645 -21.23 -5.07 1.08
C LYS A 645 -20.64 -5.35 -0.29
N GLY A 646 -20.94 -4.51 -1.29
CA GLY A 646 -20.39 -4.66 -2.64
C GLY A 646 -18.85 -4.75 -2.64
N SER A 647 -18.19 -4.09 -1.67
CA SER A 647 -16.74 -4.12 -1.53
C SER A 647 -16.14 -5.44 -1.02
N GLN A 648 -16.95 -6.32 -0.45
CA GLN A 648 -16.50 -7.58 0.15
C GLN A 648 -16.69 -8.80 -0.73
N HIS A 649 -17.45 -8.68 -1.82
CA HIS A 649 -17.85 -9.83 -2.64
C HIS A 649 -17.30 -9.75 -4.06
N MET A 650 -16.79 -8.58 -4.45
CA MET A 650 -16.25 -8.34 -5.78
C MET A 650 -14.93 -7.61 -5.67
N THR A 651 -13.88 -8.25 -6.20
CA THR A 651 -12.56 -7.67 -6.37
C THR A 651 -12.15 -7.79 -7.84
N TYR A 652 -11.62 -6.70 -8.38
CA TYR A 652 -10.93 -6.66 -9.66
C TYR A 652 -9.40 -6.73 -9.48
N SER A 653 -8.95 -7.00 -8.25
CA SER A 653 -7.54 -7.09 -7.86
C SER A 653 -6.70 -5.85 -8.19
N THR A 654 -7.36 -4.68 -8.31
CA THR A 654 -6.65 -3.42 -8.58
C THR A 654 -5.96 -2.86 -7.33
N ARG A 655 -6.37 -3.37 -6.15
CA ARG A 655 -5.97 -2.91 -4.80
C ARG A 655 -6.11 -1.40 -4.63
N CYS A 656 -7.11 -0.81 -5.28
CA CYS A 656 -7.37 0.61 -5.29
C CYS A 656 -8.86 0.83 -5.05
N PHE A 657 -9.23 1.22 -3.82
CA PHE A 657 -10.62 1.42 -3.41
C PHE A 657 -11.44 2.19 -4.45
N TYR A 658 -10.90 3.30 -4.94
CA TYR A 658 -11.60 4.22 -5.85
C TYR A 658 -11.87 3.61 -7.23
N LYS A 659 -10.92 2.80 -7.74
CA LYS A 659 -11.10 2.08 -9.00
C LYS A 659 -12.11 0.96 -8.85
N GLU A 660 -11.95 0.13 -7.82
CA GLU A 660 -12.89 -0.93 -7.45
C GLU A 660 -14.32 -0.39 -7.28
N TYR A 661 -14.47 0.73 -6.57
CA TYR A 661 -15.75 1.42 -6.36
C TYR A 661 -16.39 1.86 -7.68
N THR A 662 -15.60 2.45 -8.59
CA THR A 662 -16.07 2.87 -9.92
C THR A 662 -16.57 1.68 -10.73
N LEU A 663 -15.79 0.59 -10.78
CA LEU A 663 -16.13 -0.62 -11.53
C LEU A 663 -17.40 -1.29 -11.00
N ARG A 664 -17.56 -1.35 -9.67
CA ARG A 664 -18.78 -1.89 -9.04
C ARG A 664 -20.02 -1.05 -9.36
N LYS A 665 -19.93 0.28 -9.31
CA LYS A 665 -21.06 1.15 -9.65
C LYS A 665 -21.56 0.97 -11.09
N VAL A 666 -20.67 0.63 -12.02
CA VAL A 666 -21.06 0.34 -13.42
C VAL A 666 -21.88 -0.94 -13.51
N LEU A 667 -21.58 -1.95 -12.67
CA LEU A 667 -22.34 -3.20 -12.66
C LEU A 667 -23.74 -3.04 -12.08
N TYR A 668 -23.90 -2.32 -10.97
CA TYR A 668 -25.21 -2.12 -10.32
C TYR A 668 -26.16 -1.20 -11.10
N LYS A 669 -25.66 -0.47 -12.11
CA LYS A 669 -26.47 0.37 -13.01
C LYS A 669 -26.98 -0.38 -14.24
N ARG A 670 -26.66 -1.67 -14.38
CA ARG A 670 -27.22 -2.58 -15.38
C ARG A 670 -28.18 -3.53 -14.70
#